data_AF-A0A3S0K0I7-F1
#
_entry.id   AF-A0A3S0K0I7-F1
#
_cell.length_a   1.000
_cell.length_b   1.000
_cell.length_c   1.000
_cell.angle_alpha   90.00
_cell.angle_beta   90.00
_cell.angle_gamma   90.00
#
_symmetry.space_group_name_H-M   'P 1'
#
loop_
_entity.id
_entity.type
_entity.pdbx_description
1 polymer ?
#
loop_
_entity_poly.entity_id
_entity_poly.type
_entity_poly.pdbx_seq_one_letter_code
_entity_poly.pdbx_strand_id
1 'polypeptide(L)'
;MAGTTPRNDVARHLFTSGNYTELIALDCGDLWEHHAALGLIGRTDDAIDGLRRFDGQAPRFHEAAALWIAGDESGAVALLSRVAGISSPWQAHARSLLALLRKPQIAVLSLLPSPSSGPHVLLAGGALDGKFDLTNVGYTSTDRPNTPYASAHRLWQGQEPPDFALCEMVEWHQIPPDLDTLPCPLLGQTADYDMHIQAVLPWLRMFDEIIVTDHTEHAGVSPLVTVPVTTIPKTFAHPIQLPRPRRRERDIDIFISGTLFSPWHPDKATLLHQILGLPDVKVAGFNGFIPNETYYDLLSRSRLSVSYYRRPGGMVTRGIEAACMGCVTLVQEGSVLPLYAGSDHGLVSYSASPDGLAQTIRHVLAHYDHHEARAWRAVPRLRQALAPDVVASHYLRLCAVLATRPRSSRRASAPSPADRAQKRVIFWKGWQPGGGLEKAAEALETANIAHFQQRLAQTPDNNGQAAGRIANDLARERLIGLATRLMAVREHDPVPGSDPIPPESPIAILRDELFALQARWTTLRPHDLVLRFNDLRARLHFGTATDAATAMRDIEAALAVPETEWIIAPEDDVLPYDLFERFFNYRGYLDHVVAAFSEAHEPSDDSRATLIRLIRASLYHYLARTSGNGAFGLDYACEAVRLDPNFPFYQLDLAKRLAILTGPQERKAAITLLTGLSNRSLVAVEAQDVLIRLMAEQNEGPLPSQPSLNAARIGLSMIDAEGYRARLSSPYHRCQQLSRNGWRGPKSVRISPSDTTPVLSVVLVDRAQRDCSILRAALARQTIDRSSYERIIVDLYDEIHELAARDADHVIACCQTDIIPHVGRGLNAGLLASRGKVSVLIAGVLPLSEHPADSILPADFLENALRLSDMERAGHVLFHRFPNGGGALAGQTTELLASWGLDEHEAFQGHADGLADFANRLHALGVTVEETTPGSPTAETLEELNTLRHALWPILKQSKRSNPLLGNHLVTQRNEKINMEGDGLNILQKINQTVLVDSLDEGEGFVVSFDAIPGYVLKGKHISLPSGTYRLVVTGQVWNTQNPHKPVLGMEIVQDDDKVLLSGGLTATSLPDGAVVTFHVPNLVYRPDGGVEFRLVHLGNATVRVDAMRLHLLSESTEGAPN
;
A
#
# COMPACT_ATOMS: atom_id res chain seq x y z
N MET A 1 45.19 -7.27 -42.73
CA MET A 1 43.71 -7.11 -42.80
C MET A 1 43.10 -8.49 -42.67
N ALA A 2 42.86 -8.93 -41.44
CA ALA A 2 42.21 -10.19 -41.09
C ALA A 2 40.93 -9.82 -40.33
N GLY A 3 39.82 -10.51 -40.63
CA GLY A 3 38.47 -10.10 -40.29
C GLY A 3 38.27 -9.76 -38.81
N THR A 4 37.72 -8.57 -38.55
CA THR A 4 37.09 -8.25 -37.27
C THR A 4 35.96 -9.24 -37.04
N THR A 5 36.09 -10.06 -36.01
CA THR A 5 35.10 -11.03 -35.58
C THR A 5 33.81 -10.31 -35.14
N PRO A 6 32.60 -10.85 -35.43
CA PRO A 6 31.32 -10.25 -35.06
C PRO A 6 31.21 -9.81 -33.58
N ARG A 7 31.91 -10.52 -32.68
CA ARG A 7 31.97 -10.22 -31.24
C ARG A 7 32.56 -8.84 -30.92
N ASN A 8 33.62 -8.42 -31.63
CA ASN A 8 34.29 -7.14 -31.36
C ASN A 8 33.43 -5.95 -31.81
N ASP A 9 32.69 -6.11 -32.91
CA ASP A 9 31.80 -5.08 -33.41
C ASP A 9 30.57 -4.92 -32.51
N VAL A 10 30.03 -6.03 -31.96
CA VAL A 10 28.98 -5.99 -30.93
C VAL A 10 29.49 -5.30 -29.66
N ALA A 11 30.68 -5.67 -29.17
CA ALA A 11 31.25 -5.05 -27.96
C ALA A 11 31.45 -3.53 -28.11
N ARG A 12 31.98 -3.10 -29.26
CA ARG A 12 32.13 -1.67 -29.58
C ARG A 12 30.77 -0.97 -29.65
N HIS A 13 29.79 -1.59 -30.29
CA HIS A 13 28.44 -1.04 -30.38
C HIS A 13 27.83 -0.83 -28.99
N LEU A 14 27.85 -1.85 -28.12
CA LEU A 14 27.34 -1.76 -26.75
C LEU A 14 28.04 -0.68 -25.93
N PHE A 15 29.36 -0.57 -26.07
CA PHE A 15 30.12 0.49 -25.41
C PHE A 15 29.67 1.88 -25.88
N THR A 16 29.56 2.08 -27.20
CA THR A 16 29.17 3.37 -27.78
C THR A 16 27.71 3.74 -27.51
N SER A 17 26.82 2.74 -27.37
CA SER A 17 25.41 2.96 -27.06
C SER A 17 25.13 3.12 -25.57
N GLY A 18 26.15 3.00 -24.70
CA GLY A 18 26.03 3.16 -23.25
C GLY A 18 25.55 1.91 -22.51
N ASN A 19 25.40 0.76 -23.18
CA ASN A 19 24.99 -0.50 -22.56
C ASN A 19 26.20 -1.26 -21.98
N TYR A 20 26.75 -0.71 -20.90
CA TYR A 20 27.93 -1.25 -20.20
C TYR A 20 27.63 -2.58 -19.52
N THR A 21 26.42 -2.79 -18.99
CA THR A 21 26.07 -4.03 -18.30
C THR A 21 25.99 -5.24 -19.23
N GLU A 22 25.39 -5.10 -20.43
CA GLU A 22 25.41 -6.16 -21.45
C GLU A 22 26.83 -6.44 -21.95
N LEU A 23 27.63 -5.39 -22.14
CA LEU A 23 29.03 -5.54 -22.55
C LEU A 23 29.87 -6.33 -21.54
N ILE A 24 29.61 -6.15 -20.24
CA ILE A 24 30.27 -6.91 -19.19
C ILE A 24 29.81 -8.38 -19.24
N ALA A 25 28.52 -8.63 -19.50
CA ALA A 25 27.98 -9.97 -19.64
C ALA A 25 28.57 -10.77 -20.83
N LEU A 26 29.04 -10.09 -21.89
CA LEU A 26 29.74 -10.73 -23.02
C LEU A 26 31.13 -11.31 -22.67
N ASP A 27 31.67 -10.99 -21.48
CA ASP A 27 32.96 -11.49 -20.97
C ASP A 27 34.14 -11.30 -21.94
N CYS A 28 34.22 -10.12 -22.55
CA CYS A 28 35.29 -9.74 -23.50
C CYS A 28 36.50 -9.12 -22.79
N GLY A 29 37.08 -9.82 -21.81
CA GLY A 29 38.20 -9.32 -21.00
C GLY A 29 39.49 -9.01 -21.78
N ASP A 30 39.55 -9.38 -23.06
CA ASP A 30 40.60 -9.06 -24.02
C ASP A 30 40.42 -7.71 -24.73
N LEU A 31 39.29 -7.02 -24.53
CA LEU A 31 38.98 -5.71 -25.10
C LEU A 31 39.07 -4.61 -24.04
N TRP A 32 39.59 -3.44 -24.41
CA TRP A 32 39.67 -2.31 -23.47
C TRP A 32 38.28 -1.75 -23.13
N GLU A 33 37.31 -1.87 -24.04
CA GLU A 33 35.92 -1.45 -23.85
C GLU A 33 35.28 -2.16 -22.66
N HIS A 34 35.60 -3.44 -22.43
CA HIS A 34 35.12 -4.21 -21.27
C HIS A 34 35.65 -3.61 -19.96
N HIS A 35 36.94 -3.30 -19.88
CA HIS A 35 37.54 -2.71 -18.68
C HIS A 35 37.08 -1.27 -18.45
N ALA A 36 36.88 -0.50 -19.53
CA ALA A 36 36.27 0.83 -19.44
C ALA A 36 34.84 0.74 -18.89
N ALA A 37 34.03 -0.22 -19.35
CA ALA A 37 32.69 -0.46 -18.84
C ALA A 37 32.70 -0.83 -17.35
N LEU A 38 33.62 -1.69 -16.88
CA LEU A 38 33.81 -1.98 -15.45
C LEU A 38 34.01 -0.69 -14.63
N GLY A 39 34.85 0.22 -15.11
CA GLY A 39 35.12 1.50 -14.43
C GLY A 39 33.87 2.38 -14.38
N LEU A 40 33.14 2.44 -15.50
CA LEU A 40 31.91 3.22 -15.65
C LEU A 40 30.69 2.62 -14.93
N ILE A 41 30.76 1.39 -14.41
CA ILE A 41 29.75 0.85 -13.48
C ILE A 41 30.25 0.82 -12.02
N GLY A 42 31.39 1.46 -11.76
CA GLY A 42 31.98 1.63 -10.43
C GLY A 42 32.69 0.39 -9.87
N ARG A 43 33.19 -0.50 -10.73
CA ARG A 43 34.21 -1.53 -10.43
C ARG A 43 35.59 -1.01 -10.81
N THR A 44 36.03 0.03 -10.12
CA THR A 44 37.18 0.84 -10.50
C THR A 44 38.52 0.10 -10.43
N ASP A 45 38.72 -0.75 -9.43
CA ASP A 45 39.99 -1.47 -9.26
C ASP A 45 40.25 -2.43 -10.44
N ASP A 46 39.26 -3.25 -10.78
CA ASP A 46 39.32 -4.17 -11.92
C ASP A 46 39.54 -3.42 -13.24
N ALA A 47 38.89 -2.26 -13.38
CA ALA A 47 39.01 -1.42 -14.56
C ALA A 47 40.41 -0.83 -14.72
N ILE A 48 40.98 -0.27 -13.65
CA ILE A 48 42.31 0.36 -13.66
C ILE A 48 43.38 -0.68 -14.02
N ASP A 49 43.35 -1.84 -13.37
CA ASP A 49 44.30 -2.93 -13.66
C ASP A 49 44.12 -3.46 -15.08
N GLY A 50 42.87 -3.58 -15.53
CA GLY A 50 42.53 -4.01 -16.87
C GLY A 50 43.02 -3.06 -17.96
N LEU A 51 42.73 -1.77 -17.83
CA LEU A 51 43.03 -0.72 -18.82
C LEU A 51 44.52 -0.46 -18.98
N ARG A 52 45.33 -0.64 -17.92
CA ARG A 52 46.79 -0.46 -17.96
C ARG A 52 47.50 -1.36 -18.98
N ARG A 53 46.88 -2.48 -19.34
CA ARG A 53 47.38 -3.47 -20.31
C ARG A 53 47.26 -3.01 -21.76
N PHE A 54 46.51 -1.94 -22.01
CA PHE A 54 46.24 -1.43 -23.35
C PHE A 54 46.95 -0.09 -23.59
N ASP A 55 47.43 0.08 -24.82
CA ASP A 55 47.99 1.35 -25.28
C ASP A 55 46.97 2.15 -26.10
N GLY A 56 47.18 3.46 -26.20
CA GLY A 56 46.33 4.37 -26.97
C GLY A 56 45.52 5.34 -26.11
N GLN A 57 44.91 6.34 -26.76
CA GLN A 57 44.24 7.44 -26.04
C GLN A 57 42.92 7.03 -25.39
N ALA A 58 42.15 6.11 -26.00
CA ALA A 58 40.86 5.69 -25.45
C ALA A 58 41.03 4.92 -24.13
N PRO A 59 41.87 3.87 -24.02
CA PRO A 59 42.12 3.20 -22.75
C PRO A 59 42.66 4.15 -21.66
N ARG A 60 43.56 5.09 -22.02
CA ARG A 60 44.13 6.05 -21.06
C ARG A 60 43.13 7.09 -20.58
N PHE A 61 42.20 7.52 -21.44
CA PHE A 61 41.07 8.37 -21.02
C PHE A 61 40.19 7.63 -20.00
N HIS A 62 39.83 6.39 -20.29
CA HIS A 62 38.98 5.60 -19.39
C HIS A 62 39.71 5.16 -18.11
N GLU A 63 41.03 4.98 -18.14
CA GLU A 63 41.84 4.75 -16.94
C GLU A 63 41.77 5.98 -16.03
N ALA A 64 41.89 7.18 -16.61
CA ALA A 64 41.75 8.43 -15.87
C ALA A 64 40.33 8.61 -15.29
N ALA A 65 39.30 8.25 -16.05
CA ALA A 65 37.92 8.27 -15.56
C ALA A 65 37.71 7.27 -14.41
N ALA A 66 38.28 6.07 -14.48
CA ALA A 66 38.20 5.07 -13.42
C ALA A 66 38.95 5.51 -12.15
N LEU A 67 40.14 6.12 -12.28
CA LEU A 67 40.87 6.73 -11.16
C LEU A 67 40.05 7.85 -10.51
N TRP A 68 39.42 8.71 -11.32
CA TRP A 68 38.55 9.77 -10.83
C TRP A 68 37.37 9.22 -10.02
N ILE A 69 36.67 8.21 -10.55
CA ILE A 69 35.54 7.54 -9.89
C ILE A 69 35.98 6.86 -8.60
N ALA A 70 37.21 6.31 -8.55
CA ALA A 70 37.80 5.71 -7.35
C ALA A 70 38.24 6.73 -6.29
N GLY A 71 38.15 8.03 -6.57
CA GLY A 71 38.59 9.10 -5.68
C GLY A 71 40.06 9.53 -5.85
N ASP A 72 40.83 8.91 -6.77
CA ASP A 72 42.20 9.35 -7.09
C ASP A 72 42.19 10.50 -8.11
N GLU A 73 41.86 11.70 -7.61
CA GLU A 73 41.81 12.92 -8.41
C GLU A 73 43.19 13.28 -9.00
N SER A 74 44.28 13.06 -8.23
CA SER A 74 45.62 13.41 -8.67
C SER A 74 46.08 12.54 -9.85
N GLY A 75 45.84 11.23 -9.77
CA GLY A 75 46.10 10.30 -10.86
C GLY A 75 45.27 10.60 -12.10
N ALA A 76 43.97 10.88 -11.91
CA ALA A 76 43.07 11.24 -13.00
C ALA A 76 43.51 12.52 -13.73
N VAL A 77 43.84 13.59 -12.99
CA VAL A 77 44.31 14.87 -13.55
C VAL A 77 45.60 14.69 -14.35
N ALA A 78 46.53 13.88 -13.84
CA ALA A 78 47.81 13.61 -14.50
C ALA A 78 47.61 12.91 -15.86
N LEU A 79 46.74 11.89 -15.93
CA LEU A 79 46.45 11.19 -17.18
C LEU A 79 45.63 12.04 -18.16
N LEU A 80 44.59 12.72 -17.70
CA LEU A 80 43.77 13.61 -18.54
C LEU A 80 44.59 14.74 -19.16
N SER A 81 45.56 15.29 -18.43
CA SER A 81 46.47 16.32 -18.95
C SER A 81 47.28 15.82 -20.16
N ARG A 82 47.67 14.54 -20.18
CA ARG A 82 48.38 13.92 -21.30
C ARG A 82 47.44 13.71 -22.50
N VAL A 83 46.24 13.17 -22.26
CA VAL A 83 45.24 12.92 -23.31
C VAL A 83 44.77 14.24 -23.94
N ALA A 84 44.54 15.28 -23.13
CA ALA A 84 44.12 16.61 -23.58
C ALA A 84 45.17 17.33 -24.46
N GLY A 85 46.45 16.96 -24.33
CA GLY A 85 47.57 17.49 -25.10
C GLY A 85 47.75 16.86 -26.48
N ILE A 86 47.06 15.75 -26.77
CA ILE A 86 47.24 14.98 -28.01
C ILE A 86 45.98 15.06 -28.87
N SER A 87 46.13 15.34 -30.17
CA SER A 87 45.00 15.36 -31.11
C SER A 87 44.39 13.97 -31.23
N SER A 88 43.14 13.81 -30.78
CA SER A 88 42.38 12.57 -30.84
C SER A 88 40.88 12.84 -30.67
N PRO A 89 39.99 11.87 -31.01
CA PRO A 89 38.56 12.00 -30.74
C PRO A 89 38.21 12.25 -29.26
N TRP A 90 39.10 11.85 -28.34
CA TRP A 90 38.93 11.98 -26.89
C TRP A 90 39.46 13.30 -26.32
N GLN A 91 40.15 14.11 -27.13
CA GLN A 91 40.80 15.34 -26.68
C GLN A 91 39.80 16.33 -26.07
N ALA A 92 38.65 16.52 -26.73
CA ALA A 92 37.62 17.45 -26.27
C ALA A 92 37.02 17.00 -24.92
N HIS A 93 36.69 15.70 -24.81
CA HIS A 93 36.17 15.13 -23.56
C HIS A 93 37.19 15.24 -22.43
N ALA A 94 38.46 14.91 -22.71
CA ALA A 94 39.54 15.00 -21.73
C ALA A 94 39.76 16.43 -21.22
N ARG A 95 39.67 17.44 -22.10
CA ARG A 95 39.77 18.86 -21.70
C ARG A 95 38.62 19.30 -20.82
N SER A 96 37.38 18.95 -21.19
CA SER A 96 36.19 19.30 -20.41
C SER A 96 36.20 18.64 -19.04
N LEU A 97 36.54 17.34 -18.97
CA LEU A 97 36.66 16.62 -17.70
C LEU A 97 37.78 17.20 -16.84
N LEU A 98 38.97 17.46 -17.41
CA LEU A 98 40.08 18.08 -16.70
C LEU A 98 39.73 19.48 -16.14
N ALA A 99 38.97 20.28 -16.89
CA ALA A 99 38.52 21.59 -16.43
C ALA A 99 37.59 21.46 -15.22
N LEU A 100 36.65 20.51 -15.26
CA LEU A 100 35.72 20.24 -14.17
C LEU A 100 36.46 19.72 -12.92
N LEU A 101 37.39 18.76 -13.08
CA LEU A 101 38.18 18.19 -11.99
C LEU A 101 39.05 19.23 -11.28
N ARG A 102 39.49 20.29 -11.97
CA ARG A 102 40.31 21.35 -11.37
C ARG A 102 39.52 22.33 -10.51
N LYS A 103 38.19 22.33 -10.57
CA LYS A 103 37.37 23.15 -9.67
C LYS A 103 37.55 22.65 -8.22
N PRO A 104 37.59 23.55 -7.22
CA PRO A 104 37.59 23.13 -5.82
C PRO A 104 36.37 22.27 -5.48
N GLN A 105 35.19 22.69 -5.95
CA GLN A 105 33.93 21.97 -5.85
C GLN A 105 33.19 22.00 -7.17
N ILE A 106 32.41 20.95 -7.44
CA ILE A 106 31.54 20.79 -8.59
C ILE A 106 30.12 21.11 -8.14
N ALA A 107 29.54 22.17 -8.70
CA ALA A 107 28.23 22.68 -8.34
C ALA A 107 27.13 21.89 -9.05
N VAL A 108 26.24 21.22 -8.31
CA VAL A 108 25.19 20.37 -8.89
C VAL A 108 23.82 20.84 -8.43
N LEU A 109 22.94 21.14 -9.38
CA LEU A 109 21.50 21.27 -9.10
C LEU A 109 20.90 19.86 -9.12
N SER A 110 20.37 19.38 -7.99
CA SER A 110 19.93 18.00 -7.87
C SER A 110 18.44 17.90 -7.54
N LEU A 111 17.79 16.87 -8.07
CA LEU A 111 16.49 16.37 -7.66
C LEU A 111 16.71 14.92 -7.24
N LEU A 112 17.13 14.75 -6.00
CA LEU A 112 17.43 13.46 -5.40
C LEU A 112 16.42 13.17 -4.29
N PRO A 113 15.97 11.92 -4.15
CA PRO A 113 15.10 11.51 -3.06
C PRO A 113 15.76 11.81 -1.72
N SER A 114 15.06 12.55 -0.87
CA SER A 114 15.51 12.77 0.50
C SER A 114 15.30 11.47 1.29
N PRO A 115 16.31 10.92 1.97
CA PRO A 115 16.19 9.61 2.59
C PRO A 115 15.27 9.69 3.80
N SER A 116 14.07 9.13 3.68
CA SER A 116 13.21 8.82 4.83
C SER A 116 13.50 7.41 5.37
N SER A 117 13.90 6.49 4.50
CA SER A 117 14.52 5.18 4.76
C SER A 117 14.74 4.43 3.44
N GLY A 118 15.60 3.41 3.41
CA GLY A 118 15.75 2.51 2.25
C GLY A 118 16.99 2.76 1.37
N PRO A 119 16.97 2.29 0.11
CA PRO A 119 18.15 2.15 -0.75
C PRO A 119 18.52 3.41 -1.56
N HIS A 120 17.68 4.45 -1.53
CA HIS A 120 17.92 5.74 -2.20
C HIS A 120 18.75 6.63 -1.28
N VAL A 121 20.05 6.71 -1.55
CA VAL A 121 21.02 7.32 -0.63
C VAL A 121 21.88 8.39 -1.29
N LEU A 122 21.68 8.67 -2.59
CA LEU A 122 22.57 9.53 -3.36
C LEU A 122 22.73 10.93 -2.74
N LEU A 123 21.65 11.49 -2.20
CA LEU A 123 21.71 12.80 -1.53
C LEU A 123 22.58 12.77 -0.28
N ALA A 124 22.30 11.86 0.65
CA ALA A 124 22.99 11.79 1.93
C ALA A 124 24.44 11.29 1.80
N GLY A 125 24.68 10.31 0.93
CA GLY A 125 26.04 9.86 0.62
C GLY A 125 26.83 10.91 -0.16
N GLY A 126 26.19 11.64 -1.07
CA GLY A 126 26.82 12.65 -1.91
C GLY A 126 27.28 13.86 -1.10
N ALA A 127 26.53 14.24 -0.07
CA ALA A 127 26.92 15.28 0.87
C ALA A 127 28.21 14.98 1.67
N LEU A 128 28.68 13.72 1.68
CA LEU A 128 29.93 13.32 2.32
C LEU A 128 31.14 13.43 1.38
N ASP A 129 30.93 13.54 0.06
CA ASP A 129 32.01 13.78 -0.90
C ASP A 129 32.22 15.29 -1.07
N GLY A 130 33.20 15.84 -0.36
CA GLY A 130 33.49 17.28 -0.34
C GLY A 130 33.83 17.91 -1.71
N LYS A 131 33.99 17.09 -2.75
CA LYS A 131 34.18 17.55 -4.13
C LYS A 131 32.89 18.05 -4.78
N PHE A 132 31.71 17.69 -4.27
CA PHE A 132 30.43 18.11 -4.82
C PHE A 132 29.72 19.09 -3.88
N ASP A 133 29.17 20.14 -4.47
CA ASP A 133 28.27 21.08 -3.81
C ASP A 133 26.85 20.84 -4.34
N LEU A 134 26.04 20.14 -3.56
CA LEU A 134 24.70 19.70 -3.95
C LEU A 134 23.65 20.71 -3.50
N THR A 135 23.01 21.39 -4.45
CA THR A 135 21.77 22.14 -4.21
C THR A 135 20.58 21.25 -4.56
N ASN A 136 20.03 20.54 -3.58
CA ASN A 136 18.90 19.64 -3.80
C ASN A 136 17.56 20.39 -3.79
N VAL A 137 16.68 20.07 -4.73
CA VAL A 137 15.31 20.59 -4.83
C VAL A 137 14.34 19.51 -4.38
N GLY A 138 13.53 19.83 -3.38
CA GLY A 138 12.66 18.85 -2.73
C GLY A 138 11.67 19.49 -1.77
N TYR A 139 11.18 18.68 -0.83
CA TYR A 139 10.16 19.06 0.16
C TYR A 139 10.63 18.96 1.60
N THR A 140 11.85 18.47 1.84
CA THR A 140 12.39 18.44 3.20
C THR A 140 12.91 19.81 3.59
N SER A 141 13.01 20.06 4.90
CA SER A 141 13.48 21.35 5.43
C SER A 141 14.92 21.70 5.03
N THR A 142 15.72 20.70 4.64
CA THR A 142 17.10 20.88 4.18
C THR A 142 17.21 21.10 2.66
N ASP A 143 16.14 20.85 1.90
CA ASP A 143 16.14 21.07 0.46
C ASP A 143 15.81 22.52 0.11
N ARG A 144 16.15 22.94 -1.11
CA ARG A 144 15.49 24.07 -1.74
C ARG A 144 14.01 23.73 -1.93
N PRO A 145 13.09 24.54 -1.37
CA PRO A 145 11.68 24.22 -1.39
C PRO A 145 11.16 24.29 -2.82
N ASN A 146 10.69 23.14 -3.31
CA ASN A 146 10.08 23.05 -4.61
C ASN A 146 8.61 23.49 -4.54
N THR A 147 8.11 24.09 -5.62
CA THR A 147 6.69 24.36 -5.82
C THR A 147 6.28 23.91 -7.21
N PRO A 148 5.03 23.47 -7.42
CA PRO A 148 4.56 23.06 -8.74
C PRO A 148 4.86 24.12 -9.80
N TYR A 149 5.45 23.69 -10.93
CA TYR A 149 5.84 24.56 -12.05
C TYR A 149 6.84 25.68 -11.67
N ALA A 150 7.61 25.54 -10.59
CA ALA A 150 8.69 26.46 -10.28
C ALA A 150 9.71 26.56 -11.44
N SER A 151 10.21 27.77 -11.70
CA SER A 151 11.30 27.98 -12.64
C SER A 151 12.63 27.48 -12.06
N ALA A 152 13.42 26.79 -12.88
CA ALA A 152 14.77 26.35 -12.54
C ALA A 152 15.68 27.53 -12.13
N HIS A 153 15.51 28.71 -12.75
CA HIS A 153 16.28 29.93 -12.45
C HIS A 153 15.94 30.53 -11.09
N ARG A 154 14.77 30.21 -10.52
CA ARG A 154 14.42 30.60 -9.15
C ARG A 154 15.05 29.65 -8.13
N LEU A 155 15.11 28.36 -8.47
CA LEU A 155 15.60 27.30 -7.60
C LEU A 155 17.13 27.29 -7.53
N TRP A 156 17.81 27.71 -8.61
CA TRP A 156 19.24 27.95 -8.64
C TRP A 156 19.59 29.41 -8.32
N GLN A 157 20.33 29.65 -7.25
CA GLN A 157 20.75 31.00 -6.84
C GLN A 157 22.27 31.24 -6.98
N GLY A 158 22.99 30.32 -7.63
CA GLY A 158 24.42 30.48 -7.88
C GLY A 158 24.70 31.64 -8.85
N GLN A 159 25.85 32.31 -8.66
CA GLN A 159 26.30 33.38 -9.57
C GLN A 159 26.67 32.84 -10.96
N GLU A 160 27.17 31.61 -11.02
CA GLU A 160 27.41 30.85 -12.24
C GLU A 160 26.34 29.76 -12.40
N PRO A 161 26.07 29.29 -13.63
CA PRO A 161 25.25 28.10 -13.85
C PRO A 161 25.82 26.89 -13.10
N PRO A 162 24.97 25.91 -12.70
CA PRO A 162 25.49 24.67 -12.14
C PRO A 162 26.35 23.93 -13.18
N ASP A 163 27.32 23.14 -12.74
CA ASP A 163 28.17 22.35 -13.62
C ASP A 163 27.38 21.27 -14.37
N PHE A 164 26.35 20.73 -13.73
CA PHE A 164 25.29 19.92 -14.36
C PHE A 164 24.06 19.85 -13.45
N ALA A 165 22.93 19.43 -14.00
CA ALA A 165 21.73 19.09 -13.25
C ALA A 165 21.50 17.57 -13.25
N LEU A 166 21.03 17.03 -12.14
CA LEU A 166 20.80 15.61 -11.94
C LEU A 166 19.41 15.35 -11.34
N CYS A 167 18.64 14.45 -11.96
CA CYS A 167 17.38 13.96 -11.41
C CYS A 167 17.45 12.44 -11.27
N GLU A 168 17.32 11.91 -10.05
CA GLU A 168 17.12 10.47 -9.80
C GLU A 168 15.62 10.18 -9.81
N MET A 169 15.18 9.04 -10.34
CA MET A 169 13.76 8.66 -10.47
C MET A 169 12.87 9.76 -11.10
N VAL A 170 13.13 10.10 -12.38
CA VAL A 170 12.43 11.15 -13.15
C VAL A 170 10.89 11.07 -13.03
N GLU A 171 10.34 9.87 -12.93
CA GLU A 171 8.94 9.56 -12.74
C GLU A 171 8.30 10.15 -11.46
N TRP A 172 9.09 10.37 -10.40
CA TRP A 172 8.58 10.72 -9.07
C TRP A 172 8.81 12.19 -8.66
N HIS A 173 9.68 12.93 -9.35
CA HIS A 173 10.00 14.31 -9.01
C HIS A 173 9.10 15.35 -9.71
N GLN A 174 8.81 16.45 -9.00
CA GLN A 174 8.28 17.67 -9.62
C GLN A 174 9.43 18.43 -10.29
N ILE A 175 9.60 18.23 -11.59
CA ILE A 175 10.76 18.75 -12.32
C ILE A 175 10.45 20.14 -12.87
N PRO A 176 11.30 21.16 -12.70
CA PRO A 176 11.07 22.48 -13.29
C PRO A 176 10.80 22.39 -14.81
N PRO A 177 9.66 22.91 -15.31
CA PRO A 177 9.32 22.79 -16.72
C PRO A 177 10.32 23.46 -17.68
N ASP A 178 11.11 24.41 -17.19
CA ASP A 178 12.14 25.15 -17.90
C ASP A 178 13.56 24.70 -17.55
N LEU A 179 13.75 23.51 -16.96
CA LEU A 179 15.07 23.00 -16.57
C LEU A 179 16.08 22.97 -17.74
N ASP A 180 15.61 22.68 -18.95
CA ASP A 180 16.39 22.67 -20.19
C ASP A 180 16.86 24.05 -20.66
N THR A 181 16.41 25.12 -20.03
CA THR A 181 16.91 26.48 -20.27
C THR A 181 18.19 26.78 -19.49
N LEU A 182 18.57 25.96 -18.51
CA LEU A 182 19.85 26.09 -17.82
C LEU A 182 21.00 25.75 -18.78
N PRO A 183 22.08 26.56 -18.86
CA PRO A 183 23.20 26.32 -19.76
C PRO A 183 24.20 25.28 -19.20
N CYS A 184 23.68 24.15 -18.71
CA CYS A 184 24.47 23.05 -18.13
C CYS A 184 23.91 21.68 -18.55
N PRO A 185 24.72 20.61 -18.66
CA PRO A 185 24.23 19.27 -18.98
C PRO A 185 23.12 18.78 -18.03
N LEU A 186 22.09 18.15 -18.58
CA LEU A 186 20.97 17.57 -17.82
C LEU A 186 21.05 16.05 -17.83
N LEU A 187 21.12 15.44 -16.65
CA LEU A 187 21.17 13.99 -16.47
C LEU A 187 19.90 13.52 -15.74
N GLY A 188 19.16 12.59 -16.34
CA GLY A 188 17.95 12.03 -15.76
C GLY A 188 18.09 10.52 -15.59
N GLN A 189 17.78 9.98 -14.41
CA GLN A 189 17.76 8.55 -14.15
C GLN A 189 16.33 8.05 -13.99
N THR A 190 16.04 6.88 -14.54
CA THR A 190 14.73 6.21 -14.40
C THR A 190 14.89 4.72 -14.13
N ALA A 191 13.97 4.16 -13.34
CA ALA A 191 13.85 2.72 -13.09
C ALA A 191 12.38 2.25 -13.17
N ASP A 192 11.41 3.17 -13.12
CA ASP A 192 9.97 2.90 -13.19
C ASP A 192 9.30 3.62 -14.39
N TYR A 193 10.04 3.89 -15.47
CA TYR A 193 9.57 4.69 -16.63
C TYR A 193 8.23 4.22 -17.23
N ASP A 194 7.94 2.92 -17.11
CA ASP A 194 6.77 2.27 -17.71
C ASP A 194 5.52 2.27 -16.81
N MET A 195 5.63 2.68 -15.54
CA MET A 195 4.49 2.73 -14.61
C MET A 195 3.41 3.74 -14.99
N HIS A 196 3.80 4.84 -15.65
CA HIS A 196 2.86 5.78 -16.26
C HIS A 196 3.55 6.53 -17.40
N ILE A 197 3.99 5.80 -18.44
CA ILE A 197 4.81 6.34 -19.52
C ILE A 197 4.23 7.60 -20.19
N GLN A 198 2.90 7.71 -20.25
CA GLN A 198 2.19 8.88 -20.80
C GLN A 198 2.50 10.17 -20.04
N ALA A 199 2.73 10.07 -18.73
CA ALA A 199 3.14 11.18 -17.88
C ALA A 199 4.66 11.38 -17.84
N VAL A 200 5.45 10.31 -18.04
CA VAL A 200 6.91 10.31 -17.86
C VAL A 200 7.68 10.68 -19.13
N LEU A 201 7.23 10.22 -20.30
CA LEU A 201 7.93 10.36 -21.57
C LEU A 201 8.28 11.82 -21.96
N PRO A 202 7.39 12.83 -21.79
CA PRO A 202 7.74 14.21 -22.09
C PRO A 202 8.93 14.72 -21.27
N TRP A 203 9.12 14.19 -20.06
CA TRP A 203 10.22 14.57 -19.17
C TRP A 203 11.51 13.83 -19.50
N LEU A 204 11.45 12.55 -19.86
CA LEU A 204 12.64 11.81 -20.32
C LEU A 204 13.27 12.49 -21.54
N ARG A 205 12.45 13.01 -22.46
CA ARG A 205 12.91 13.72 -23.67
C ARG A 205 13.55 15.08 -23.41
N MET A 206 13.53 15.58 -22.17
CA MET A 206 14.13 16.86 -21.78
C MET A 206 15.63 16.74 -21.45
N PHE A 207 16.07 15.57 -20.99
CA PHE A 207 17.43 15.38 -20.51
C PHE A 207 18.43 15.18 -21.66
N ASP A 208 19.69 15.56 -21.44
CA ASP A 208 20.79 15.42 -22.41
C ASP A 208 21.38 13.99 -22.39
N GLU A 209 21.10 13.22 -21.34
CA GLU A 209 21.47 11.82 -21.18
C GLU A 209 20.52 11.15 -20.18
N ILE A 210 20.07 9.93 -20.50
CA ILE A 210 19.25 9.12 -19.60
C ILE A 210 20.10 8.01 -18.99
N ILE A 211 19.97 7.83 -17.69
CA ILE A 211 20.63 6.80 -16.92
C ILE A 211 19.58 5.74 -16.57
N VAL A 212 19.94 4.49 -16.76
CA VAL A 212 19.16 3.31 -16.35
C VAL A 212 20.07 2.39 -15.55
N THR A 213 19.51 1.43 -14.82
CA THR A 213 20.28 0.56 -13.95
C THR A 213 20.95 -0.59 -14.70
N ASP A 214 20.36 -1.06 -15.80
CA ASP A 214 20.84 -2.27 -16.50
C ASP A 214 20.41 -2.37 -17.98
N HIS A 215 20.88 -3.43 -18.64
CA HIS A 215 20.68 -3.75 -20.05
C HIS A 215 19.22 -3.93 -20.47
N THR A 216 18.35 -4.43 -19.58
CA THR A 216 16.92 -4.63 -19.87
C THR A 216 16.16 -3.31 -19.86
N GLU A 217 16.47 -2.40 -18.94
CA GLU A 217 15.96 -1.02 -18.97
C GLU A 217 16.58 -0.24 -20.14
N HIS A 218 17.85 -0.46 -20.46
CA HIS A 218 18.49 0.15 -21.64
C HIS A 218 17.74 -0.20 -22.91
N ALA A 219 17.42 -1.48 -23.10
CA ALA A 219 16.63 -1.95 -24.24
C ALA A 219 15.23 -1.34 -24.27
N GLY A 220 14.62 -1.10 -23.10
CA GLY A 220 13.28 -0.53 -22.98
C GLY A 220 13.21 0.99 -23.13
N VAL A 221 14.26 1.72 -22.76
CA VAL A 221 14.29 3.19 -22.76
C VAL A 221 14.95 3.78 -24.00
N SER A 222 15.98 3.11 -24.55
CA SER A 222 16.69 3.59 -25.75
C SER A 222 15.78 3.92 -26.94
N PRO A 223 14.70 3.15 -27.23
CA PRO A 223 13.78 3.49 -28.32
C PRO A 223 12.90 4.72 -28.04
N LEU A 224 12.73 5.11 -26.77
CA LEU A 224 11.80 6.17 -26.35
C LEU A 224 12.39 7.59 -26.47
N VAL A 225 13.72 7.68 -26.50
CA VAL A 225 14.48 8.93 -26.50
C VAL A 225 15.49 8.96 -27.63
N THR A 226 15.94 10.17 -27.99
CA THR A 226 16.97 10.36 -29.04
C THR A 226 18.36 10.67 -28.47
N VAL A 227 18.46 10.74 -27.14
CA VAL A 227 19.70 10.99 -26.40
C VAL A 227 20.32 9.68 -25.95
N PRO A 228 21.62 9.66 -25.59
CA PRO A 228 22.26 8.46 -25.05
C PRO A 228 21.54 7.91 -23.83
N VAL A 229 21.45 6.58 -23.76
CA VAL A 229 20.97 5.84 -22.58
C VAL A 229 22.13 5.05 -22.01
N THR A 230 22.48 5.29 -20.76
CA THR A 230 23.69 4.74 -20.12
C THR A 230 23.32 3.85 -18.94
N THR A 231 23.87 2.64 -18.87
CA THR A 231 23.61 1.70 -17.78
C THR A 231 24.56 1.93 -16.60
N ILE A 232 24.02 2.26 -15.43
CA ILE A 232 24.75 2.49 -14.17
C ILE A 232 23.99 1.81 -13.03
N PRO A 233 24.40 0.61 -12.60
CA PRO A 233 23.72 -0.10 -11.51
C PRO A 233 23.88 0.55 -10.13
N LYS A 234 24.97 1.30 -9.90
CA LYS A 234 25.27 2.01 -8.63
C LYS A 234 24.43 3.28 -8.46
N THR A 235 23.12 3.20 -8.67
CA THR A 235 22.13 4.21 -8.29
C THR A 235 21.59 3.94 -6.89
N PHE A 236 21.59 2.67 -6.48
CA PHE A 236 21.06 2.20 -5.20
C PHE A 236 22.17 1.65 -4.30
N ALA A 237 21.98 1.80 -2.99
CA ALA A 237 22.92 1.31 -1.97
C ALA A 237 22.20 0.53 -0.89
N HIS A 238 22.96 -0.01 0.07
CA HIS A 238 22.34 -0.45 1.32
C HIS A 238 21.92 0.77 2.16
N PRO A 239 20.86 0.68 2.99
CA PRO A 239 20.41 1.78 3.83
C PRO A 239 21.50 2.27 4.80
N ILE A 240 21.54 3.58 5.08
CA ILE A 240 22.54 4.20 6.00
C ILE A 240 22.48 3.57 7.39
N GLN A 241 21.26 3.32 7.88
CA GLN A 241 21.01 2.75 9.20
C GLN A 241 20.94 1.21 9.18
N LEU A 242 21.44 0.55 8.12
CA LEU A 242 21.36 -0.90 8.02
C LEU A 242 22.09 -1.57 9.20
N PRO A 243 21.41 -2.37 10.04
CA PRO A 243 22.02 -3.01 11.19
C PRO A 243 23.25 -3.85 10.83
N ARG A 244 24.13 -4.05 11.81
CA ARG A 244 25.22 -5.02 11.66
C ARG A 244 24.62 -6.43 11.53
N PRO A 245 25.03 -7.22 10.53
CA PRO A 245 24.53 -8.57 10.36
C PRO A 245 24.98 -9.42 11.56
N ARG A 246 24.06 -10.23 12.10
CA ARG A 246 24.32 -11.10 13.26
C ARG A 246 24.26 -12.55 12.81
N ARG A 247 25.29 -13.33 13.14
CA ARG A 247 25.18 -14.79 13.07
C ARG A 247 24.30 -15.25 14.21
N ARG A 248 23.12 -15.74 13.88
CA ARG A 248 22.16 -16.33 14.82
C ARG A 248 21.48 -17.51 14.14
N GLU A 249 20.72 -18.26 14.91
CA GLU A 249 19.82 -19.26 14.36
C GLU A 249 18.86 -18.60 13.36
N ARG A 250 18.81 -19.15 12.14
CA ARG A 250 17.90 -18.73 11.09
C ARG A 250 16.75 -19.73 11.01
N ASP A 251 15.72 -19.45 11.81
CA ASP A 251 14.52 -20.28 12.03
C ASP A 251 13.44 -20.09 10.95
N ILE A 252 13.61 -19.11 10.07
CA ILE A 252 12.75 -18.87 8.90
C ILE A 252 13.49 -19.37 7.65
N ASP A 253 12.87 -20.21 6.83
CA ASP A 253 13.51 -20.63 5.57
C ASP A 253 13.45 -19.50 4.54
N ILE A 254 12.29 -18.85 4.38
CA ILE A 254 12.09 -17.77 3.40
C ILE A 254 11.28 -16.63 4.00
N PHE A 255 11.79 -15.41 3.89
CA PHE A 255 11.04 -14.18 4.20
C PHE A 255 10.83 -13.32 2.96
N ILE A 256 9.60 -12.80 2.83
CA ILE A 256 9.18 -11.93 1.72
C ILE A 256 8.22 -10.87 2.26
N SER A 257 8.41 -9.62 1.85
CA SER A 257 7.51 -8.50 2.19
C SER A 257 7.30 -7.52 1.04
N GLY A 258 6.44 -6.52 1.24
CA GLY A 258 6.04 -5.52 0.25
C GLY A 258 4.70 -5.85 -0.41
N THR A 259 4.35 -5.19 -1.52
CA THR A 259 3.12 -5.52 -2.25
C THR A 259 3.31 -6.88 -2.94
N LEU A 260 2.83 -7.95 -2.31
CA LEU A 260 3.05 -9.33 -2.74
C LEU A 260 2.16 -9.69 -3.94
N PHE A 261 0.90 -9.30 -3.86
CA PHE A 261 -0.09 -9.55 -4.90
C PHE A 261 -0.62 -8.20 -5.41
N SER A 262 -0.08 -7.76 -6.54
CA SER A 262 -0.49 -6.53 -7.20
C SER A 262 -0.97 -6.86 -8.62
N PRO A 263 -2.08 -6.28 -9.09
CA PRO A 263 -2.47 -6.38 -10.50
C PRO A 263 -1.40 -5.83 -11.46
N TRP A 264 -0.53 -4.93 -10.99
CA TRP A 264 0.62 -4.42 -11.74
C TRP A 264 1.77 -5.43 -11.88
N HIS A 265 1.87 -6.38 -10.96
CA HIS A 265 2.93 -7.40 -10.90
C HIS A 265 2.36 -8.82 -10.91
N PRO A 266 1.62 -9.24 -11.96
CA PRO A 266 1.03 -10.57 -12.02
C PRO A 266 2.09 -11.68 -12.01
N ASP A 267 3.28 -11.44 -12.55
CA ASP A 267 4.39 -12.40 -12.56
C ASP A 267 4.91 -12.70 -11.15
N LYS A 268 4.88 -11.69 -10.26
CA LYS A 268 5.26 -11.85 -8.85
C LYS A 268 4.33 -12.84 -8.14
N ALA A 269 3.03 -12.82 -8.45
CA ALA A 269 2.08 -13.80 -7.91
C ALA A 269 2.45 -15.21 -8.34
N THR A 270 2.85 -15.41 -9.61
CA THR A 270 3.29 -16.72 -10.11
C THR A 270 4.53 -17.23 -9.36
N LEU A 271 5.51 -16.36 -9.09
CA LEU A 271 6.69 -16.72 -8.30
C LEU A 271 6.35 -17.05 -6.85
N LEU A 272 5.42 -16.31 -6.22
CA LEU A 272 4.95 -16.61 -4.87
C LEU A 272 4.27 -17.99 -4.81
N HIS A 273 3.50 -18.36 -5.84
CA HIS A 273 2.91 -19.70 -5.93
C HIS A 273 3.95 -20.81 -6.03
N GLN A 274 5.10 -20.59 -6.71
CA GLN A 274 6.20 -21.56 -6.70
C GLN A 274 6.77 -21.78 -5.29
N ILE A 275 6.89 -20.70 -4.50
CA ILE A 275 7.38 -20.77 -3.10
C ILE A 275 6.37 -21.50 -2.22
N LEU A 276 5.09 -21.14 -2.36
CA LEU A 276 3.97 -21.74 -1.64
C LEU A 276 3.68 -23.18 -2.08
N GLY A 277 4.26 -23.65 -3.18
CA GLY A 277 4.23 -25.05 -3.60
C GLY A 277 5.26 -25.96 -2.91
N LEU A 278 6.10 -25.43 -2.02
CA LEU A 278 7.14 -26.19 -1.31
C LEU A 278 6.69 -26.57 0.11
N PRO A 279 6.08 -27.75 0.33
CA PRO A 279 5.37 -28.06 1.58
C PRO A 279 6.27 -28.00 2.83
N ASP A 280 7.55 -28.38 2.68
CA ASP A 280 8.50 -28.51 3.79
C ASP A 280 9.28 -27.20 4.09
N VAL A 281 8.84 -26.06 3.54
CA VAL A 281 9.53 -24.77 3.66
C VAL A 281 8.76 -23.83 4.57
N LYS A 282 9.44 -23.31 5.61
CA LYS A 282 8.91 -22.31 6.56
C LYS A 282 8.94 -20.91 5.95
N VAL A 283 7.80 -20.47 5.42
CA VAL A 283 7.62 -19.17 4.74
C VAL A 283 7.03 -18.14 5.70
N ALA A 284 7.66 -16.96 5.77
CA ALA A 284 7.13 -15.77 6.44
C ALA A 284 6.82 -14.68 5.39
N GLY A 285 5.54 -14.49 5.08
CA GLY A 285 5.10 -13.55 4.05
C GLY A 285 4.30 -12.37 4.60
N PHE A 286 4.64 -11.15 4.18
CA PHE A 286 3.95 -9.92 4.59
C PHE A 286 3.50 -9.12 3.37
N ASN A 287 2.19 -9.02 3.14
CA ASN A 287 1.64 -8.16 2.12
C ASN A 287 1.46 -6.73 2.64
N GLY A 288 2.34 -5.84 2.20
CA GLY A 288 2.41 -4.45 2.63
C GLY A 288 3.79 -4.10 3.21
N PHE A 289 3.89 -2.87 3.74
CA PHE A 289 5.13 -2.34 4.32
C PHE A 289 5.10 -2.49 5.84
N ILE A 290 6.22 -2.92 6.42
CA ILE A 290 6.41 -3.09 7.87
C ILE A 290 7.52 -2.16 8.37
N PRO A 291 7.58 -1.86 9.69
CA PRO A 291 8.65 -1.04 10.24
C PRO A 291 10.04 -1.59 9.94
N ASN A 292 11.02 -0.70 9.70
CA ASN A 292 12.38 -1.08 9.32
C ASN A 292 13.06 -1.99 10.33
N GLU A 293 12.88 -1.75 11.63
CA GLU A 293 13.45 -2.58 12.70
C GLU A 293 12.93 -4.02 12.61
N THR A 294 11.62 -4.18 12.48
CA THR A 294 10.98 -5.49 12.26
C THR A 294 11.49 -6.13 10.98
N TYR A 295 11.53 -5.39 9.86
CA TYR A 295 12.02 -5.90 8.58
C TYR A 295 13.44 -6.49 8.66
N TYR A 296 14.39 -5.76 9.26
CA TYR A 296 15.76 -6.25 9.38
C TYR A 296 15.91 -7.37 10.41
N ASP A 297 15.10 -7.39 11.47
CA ASP A 297 15.04 -8.55 12.36
C ASP A 297 14.63 -9.79 11.56
N LEU A 298 13.53 -9.73 10.80
CA LEU A 298 13.07 -10.86 9.99
C LEU A 298 14.11 -11.34 8.97
N LEU A 299 14.77 -10.42 8.25
CA LEU A 299 15.88 -10.78 7.37
C LEU A 299 17.00 -11.52 8.12
N SER A 300 17.39 -11.04 9.31
CA SER A 300 18.45 -11.70 10.08
C SER A 300 18.05 -13.06 10.69
N ARG A 301 16.76 -13.44 10.64
CA ARG A 301 16.25 -14.78 11.00
C ARG A 301 16.02 -15.69 9.79
N SER A 302 16.14 -15.15 8.58
CA SER A 302 15.77 -15.85 7.35
C SER A 302 16.97 -16.49 6.69
N ARG A 303 16.86 -17.75 6.28
CA ARG A 303 17.89 -18.45 5.49
C ARG A 303 17.98 -17.83 4.10
N LEU A 304 16.85 -17.67 3.44
CA LEU A 304 16.72 -17.16 2.08
C LEU A 304 15.88 -15.89 2.02
N SER A 305 16.16 -15.07 1.01
CA SER A 305 15.24 -14.02 0.56
C SER A 305 15.18 -14.02 -0.95
N VAL A 306 13.98 -13.88 -1.50
CA VAL A 306 13.73 -13.85 -2.94
C VAL A 306 13.53 -12.41 -3.39
N SER A 307 14.35 -11.97 -4.33
CA SER A 307 14.20 -10.69 -4.99
C SER A 307 13.55 -10.85 -6.35
N TYR A 308 12.61 -9.97 -6.65
CA TYR A 308 11.91 -9.91 -7.93
C TYR A 308 11.91 -8.47 -8.42
N TYR A 309 12.20 -8.30 -9.71
CA TYR A 309 12.05 -7.09 -10.46
C TYR A 309 11.42 -7.41 -11.82
N ARG A 310 10.50 -6.54 -12.28
CA ARG A 310 9.78 -6.74 -13.56
C ARG A 310 10.72 -6.77 -14.76
N ARG A 311 11.88 -6.10 -14.66
CA ARG A 311 12.97 -6.16 -15.64
C ARG A 311 14.11 -6.99 -15.04
N PRO A 312 14.23 -8.29 -15.34
CA PRO A 312 15.08 -9.22 -14.57
C PRO A 312 16.57 -8.83 -14.49
N GLY A 313 17.06 -7.97 -15.39
CA GLY A 313 18.45 -7.51 -15.40
C GLY A 313 18.79 -6.48 -14.31
N GLY A 314 17.80 -5.80 -13.73
CA GLY A 314 18.05 -4.63 -12.89
C GLY A 314 18.65 -4.88 -11.52
N MET A 315 19.01 -3.76 -10.88
CA MET A 315 19.49 -3.74 -9.51
C MET A 315 18.32 -3.93 -8.54
N VAL A 316 18.30 -5.07 -7.85
CA VAL A 316 17.23 -5.41 -6.89
C VAL A 316 17.52 -4.86 -5.50
N THR A 317 16.84 -3.78 -5.12
CA THR A 317 17.07 -3.10 -3.84
C THR A 317 16.82 -3.97 -2.61
N ARG A 318 15.73 -4.76 -2.61
CA ARG A 318 15.46 -5.76 -1.57
C ARG A 318 16.54 -6.84 -1.49
N GLY A 319 17.15 -7.16 -2.64
CA GLY A 319 18.27 -8.09 -2.72
C GLY A 319 19.54 -7.54 -2.08
N ILE A 320 19.82 -6.24 -2.25
CA ILE A 320 20.93 -5.56 -1.56
C ILE A 320 20.75 -5.68 -0.04
N GLU A 321 19.58 -5.32 0.48
CA GLU A 321 19.29 -5.38 1.92
C GLU A 321 19.45 -6.80 2.47
N ALA A 322 18.83 -7.79 1.82
CA ALA A 322 18.88 -9.18 2.25
C ALA A 322 20.32 -9.74 2.23
N ALA A 323 21.07 -9.47 1.16
CA ALA A 323 22.44 -9.94 1.03
C ALA A 323 23.35 -9.28 2.09
N CYS A 324 23.18 -7.99 2.36
CA CYS A 324 23.93 -7.27 3.40
C CYS A 324 23.55 -7.68 4.84
N MET A 325 22.38 -8.30 5.02
CA MET A 325 21.94 -8.95 6.28
C MET A 325 22.37 -10.43 6.38
N GLY A 326 23.10 -10.94 5.37
CA GLY A 326 23.69 -12.28 5.36
C GLY A 326 22.73 -13.39 4.94
N CYS A 327 21.59 -13.07 4.34
CA CYS A 327 20.72 -14.07 3.71
C CYS A 327 21.40 -14.65 2.47
N VAL A 328 21.07 -15.90 2.14
CA VAL A 328 21.29 -16.41 0.78
C VAL A 328 20.22 -15.76 -0.12
N THR A 329 20.64 -14.81 -0.95
CA THR A 329 19.70 -14.00 -1.74
C THR A 329 19.50 -14.63 -3.12
N LEU A 330 18.25 -14.92 -3.46
CA LEU A 330 17.86 -15.40 -4.78
C LEU A 330 17.49 -14.22 -5.67
N VAL A 331 18.12 -14.12 -6.85
CA VAL A 331 17.90 -13.03 -7.83
C VAL A 331 17.55 -13.62 -9.20
N GLN A 332 16.87 -12.87 -10.07
CA GLN A 332 16.59 -13.35 -11.42
C GLN A 332 17.88 -13.51 -12.23
N GLU A 333 17.90 -14.47 -13.15
CA GLU A 333 18.93 -14.56 -14.18
C GLU A 333 19.08 -13.21 -14.92
N GLY A 334 20.33 -12.79 -15.14
CA GLY A 334 20.64 -11.49 -15.74
C GLY A 334 20.79 -10.33 -14.76
N SER A 335 20.39 -10.47 -13.48
CA SER A 335 20.54 -9.38 -12.50
C SER A 335 21.98 -8.88 -12.41
N VAL A 336 22.14 -7.56 -12.28
CA VAL A 336 23.44 -6.88 -12.14
C VAL A 336 24.01 -6.89 -10.71
N LEU A 337 23.23 -7.28 -9.69
CA LEU A 337 23.71 -7.33 -8.29
C LEU A 337 24.96 -8.24 -8.09
N PRO A 338 25.05 -9.45 -8.69
CA PRO A 338 26.25 -10.28 -8.73
C PRO A 338 27.57 -9.57 -9.05
N LEU A 339 27.52 -8.51 -9.86
CA LEU A 339 28.72 -7.74 -10.25
C LEU A 339 29.49 -7.18 -9.05
N TYR A 340 28.83 -6.98 -7.91
CA TYR A 340 29.42 -6.37 -6.70
C TYR A 340 29.70 -7.36 -5.57
N ALA A 341 29.30 -8.63 -5.71
CA ALA A 341 29.47 -9.64 -4.66
C ALA A 341 30.71 -10.54 -4.87
N GLY A 342 31.25 -10.58 -6.10
CA GLY A 342 32.41 -11.40 -6.50
C GLY A 342 32.07 -12.87 -6.80
N SER A 343 32.87 -13.56 -7.61
CA SER A 343 32.52 -14.87 -8.20
C SER A 343 32.17 -16.03 -7.24
N ASP A 344 32.60 -15.96 -5.97
CA ASP A 344 32.29 -16.94 -4.92
C ASP A 344 31.22 -16.45 -3.92
N HIS A 345 30.25 -15.65 -4.38
CA HIS A 345 29.19 -15.08 -3.54
C HIS A 345 28.04 -16.05 -3.23
N GLY A 346 27.28 -15.78 -2.16
CA GLY A 346 26.04 -16.49 -1.81
C GLY A 346 24.78 -15.96 -2.50
N LEU A 347 24.91 -15.10 -3.52
CA LEU A 347 23.79 -14.78 -4.41
C LEU A 347 23.59 -15.95 -5.38
N VAL A 348 22.34 -16.35 -5.60
CA VAL A 348 22.00 -17.47 -6.48
C VAL A 348 20.94 -17.01 -7.49
N SER A 349 21.21 -17.21 -8.77
CA SER A 349 20.26 -16.86 -9.81
C SER A 349 19.16 -17.93 -9.95
N TYR A 350 17.93 -17.50 -10.24
CA TYR A 350 16.83 -18.39 -10.60
C TYR A 350 16.25 -18.01 -11.96
N SER A 351 15.83 -19.03 -12.71
CA SER A 351 15.14 -18.88 -13.99
C SER A 351 13.69 -18.42 -13.79
N ALA A 352 13.19 -17.58 -14.70
CA ALA A 352 11.79 -17.17 -14.75
C ALA A 352 10.83 -18.28 -15.26
N SER A 353 11.34 -19.49 -15.51
CA SER A 353 10.52 -20.64 -15.91
C SER A 353 9.51 -21.05 -14.82
N PRO A 354 8.42 -21.76 -15.18
CA PRO A 354 7.33 -22.12 -14.25
C PRO A 354 7.72 -22.85 -12.96
N ASP A 355 8.89 -23.50 -12.92
CA ASP A 355 9.43 -24.19 -11.73
C ASP A 355 10.84 -23.72 -11.33
N GLY A 356 11.40 -22.72 -12.03
CA GLY A 356 12.79 -22.32 -11.89
C GLY A 356 13.15 -21.85 -10.48
N LEU A 357 12.28 -21.05 -9.86
CA LEU A 357 12.48 -20.57 -8.49
C LEU A 357 12.30 -21.70 -7.47
N ALA A 358 11.27 -22.54 -7.61
CA ALA A 358 11.04 -23.69 -6.72
C ALA A 358 12.23 -24.66 -6.71
N GLN A 359 12.77 -25.00 -7.89
CA GLN A 359 13.95 -25.86 -8.02
C GLN A 359 15.18 -25.24 -7.37
N THR A 360 15.39 -23.94 -7.58
CA THR A 360 16.50 -23.19 -6.98
C THR A 360 16.42 -23.20 -5.46
N ILE A 361 15.24 -22.96 -4.89
CA ILE A 361 15.03 -23.00 -3.44
C ILE A 361 15.36 -24.38 -2.87
N ARG A 362 14.83 -25.46 -3.47
CA ARG A 362 15.11 -26.83 -3.00
C ARG A 362 16.60 -27.13 -3.04
N HIS A 363 17.28 -26.76 -4.13
CA HIS A 363 18.71 -26.97 -4.27
C HIS A 363 19.50 -26.23 -3.19
N VAL A 364 19.17 -24.96 -2.95
CA VAL A 364 19.86 -24.13 -1.98
C VAL A 364 19.62 -24.60 -0.55
N LEU A 365 18.38 -24.96 -0.17
CA LEU A 365 18.08 -25.48 1.16
C LEU A 365 18.77 -26.83 1.42
N ALA A 366 18.84 -27.71 0.41
CA ALA A 366 19.55 -28.98 0.51
C ALA A 366 21.08 -28.81 0.71
N HIS A 367 21.64 -27.67 0.32
CA HIS A 367 23.07 -27.35 0.45
C HIS A 367 23.28 -26.05 1.24
N TYR A 368 22.42 -25.78 2.22
CA TYR A 368 22.31 -24.47 2.85
C TYR A 368 23.63 -24.01 3.47
N ASP A 369 24.33 -24.86 4.22
CA ASP A 369 25.61 -24.51 4.87
C ASP A 369 26.66 -23.99 3.88
N HIS A 370 26.69 -24.56 2.67
CA HIS A 370 27.60 -24.11 1.61
C HIS A 370 27.23 -22.71 1.11
N HIS A 371 25.95 -22.48 0.82
CA HIS A 371 25.45 -21.20 0.32
C HIS A 371 25.53 -20.10 1.40
N GLU A 372 25.21 -20.43 2.65
CA GLU A 372 25.32 -19.52 3.78
C GLU A 372 26.78 -19.07 3.98
N ALA A 373 27.73 -20.02 3.96
CA ALA A 373 29.15 -19.68 4.09
C ALA A 373 29.60 -18.70 2.99
N ARG A 374 29.09 -18.86 1.75
CA ARG A 374 29.33 -17.93 0.64
C ARG A 374 28.64 -16.59 0.82
N ALA A 375 27.40 -16.56 1.31
CA ALA A 375 26.67 -15.33 1.60
C ALA A 375 27.43 -14.49 2.64
N TRP A 376 27.88 -15.10 3.73
CA TRP A 376 28.67 -14.42 4.75
C TRP A 376 30.03 -13.91 4.25
N ARG A 377 30.66 -14.58 3.27
CA ARG A 377 31.86 -14.04 2.61
C ARG A 377 31.55 -12.81 1.74
N ALA A 378 30.36 -12.75 1.15
CA ALA A 378 29.93 -11.63 0.31
C ALA A 378 29.52 -10.39 1.13
N VAL A 379 28.95 -10.57 2.32
CA VAL A 379 28.47 -9.49 3.20
C VAL A 379 29.46 -8.30 3.31
N PRO A 380 30.73 -8.47 3.74
CA PRO A 380 31.64 -7.32 3.88
C PRO A 380 31.93 -6.64 2.55
N ARG A 381 32.04 -7.40 1.44
CA ARG A 381 32.28 -6.87 0.11
C ARG A 381 31.10 -6.05 -0.39
N LEU A 382 29.88 -6.58 -0.25
CA LEU A 382 28.66 -5.89 -0.64
C LEU A 382 28.44 -4.63 0.21
N ARG A 383 28.63 -4.73 1.52
CA ARG A 383 28.52 -3.56 2.41
C ARG A 383 29.56 -2.48 2.11
N GLN A 384 30.74 -2.84 1.62
CA GLN A 384 31.75 -1.87 1.19
C GLN A 384 31.43 -1.31 -0.20
N ALA A 385 31.16 -2.17 -1.19
CA ALA A 385 30.94 -1.79 -2.58
C ALA A 385 29.63 -1.00 -2.77
N LEU A 386 28.64 -1.26 -1.91
CA LEU A 386 27.32 -0.62 -1.88
C LEU A 386 27.13 0.24 -0.62
N ALA A 387 28.22 0.72 -0.01
CA ALA A 387 28.13 1.69 1.08
C ALA A 387 27.54 3.02 0.55
N PRO A 388 26.68 3.72 1.30
CA PRO A 388 26.04 4.93 0.82
C PRO A 388 26.96 6.02 0.30
N ASP A 389 28.04 6.30 1.03
CA ASP A 389 29.08 7.25 0.68
C ASP A 389 29.84 6.81 -0.59
N VAL A 390 30.18 5.53 -0.68
CA VAL A 390 30.87 4.95 -1.86
C VAL A 390 29.99 5.01 -3.10
N VAL A 391 28.73 4.58 -3.01
CA VAL A 391 27.78 4.56 -4.13
C VAL A 391 27.53 5.98 -4.62
N ALA A 392 27.21 6.91 -3.71
CA ALA A 392 26.92 8.28 -4.09
C ALA A 392 28.15 8.97 -4.69
N SER A 393 29.33 8.81 -4.08
CA SER A 393 30.59 9.37 -4.62
C SER A 393 30.88 8.82 -6.02
N HIS A 394 30.83 7.49 -6.20
CA HIS A 394 31.06 6.87 -7.51
C HIS A 394 30.04 7.36 -8.55
N TYR A 395 28.77 7.43 -8.17
CA TYR A 395 27.69 7.87 -9.05
C TYR A 395 27.87 9.33 -9.49
N LEU A 396 28.11 10.27 -8.56
CA LEU A 396 28.32 11.69 -8.87
C LEU A 396 29.58 11.91 -9.72
N ARG A 397 30.66 11.19 -9.44
CA ARG A 397 31.91 11.24 -10.21
C ARG A 397 31.71 10.71 -11.63
N LEU A 398 30.93 9.66 -11.78
CA LEU A 398 30.51 9.14 -13.09
C LEU A 398 29.63 10.17 -13.81
N CYS A 399 28.64 10.77 -13.14
CA CYS A 399 27.84 11.86 -13.70
C CYS A 399 28.71 13.02 -14.21
N ALA A 400 29.81 13.37 -13.54
CA ALA A 400 30.77 14.37 -14.02
C ALA A 400 31.47 13.94 -15.33
N VAL A 401 31.79 12.64 -15.48
CA VAL A 401 32.30 12.08 -16.74
C VAL A 401 31.25 12.19 -17.85
N LEU A 402 29.99 11.89 -17.56
CA LEU A 402 28.91 12.03 -18.53
C LEU A 402 28.67 13.49 -18.89
N ALA A 403 28.52 14.38 -17.91
CA ALA A 403 28.27 15.81 -18.10
C ALA A 403 29.31 16.46 -19.04
N THR A 404 30.56 16.00 -19.00
CA THR A 404 31.66 16.55 -19.81
C THR A 404 31.82 15.90 -21.19
N ARG A 405 31.00 14.89 -21.52
CA ARG A 405 30.96 14.27 -22.85
C ARG A 405 30.59 15.33 -23.91
N PRO A 406 31.31 15.38 -25.06
CA PRO A 406 30.95 16.28 -26.16
C PRO A 406 29.51 16.02 -26.64
N ARG A 407 28.70 17.07 -26.75
CA ARG A 407 27.30 17.00 -27.19
C ARG A 407 26.99 18.09 -28.21
N SER A 408 26.02 17.83 -29.08
CA SER A 408 25.38 18.88 -29.87
C SER A 408 24.57 19.81 -28.96
N SER A 409 24.42 21.06 -29.35
CA SER A 409 23.47 21.97 -28.67
C SER A 409 22.08 21.35 -28.61
N ARG A 410 21.37 21.55 -27.49
CA ARG A 410 19.97 21.10 -27.37
C ARG A 410 19.17 21.61 -28.54
N ARG A 411 18.49 20.68 -29.23
CA ARG A 411 17.54 21.05 -30.29
C ARG A 411 16.34 21.73 -29.62
N ALA A 412 15.85 22.81 -30.20
CA ALA A 412 14.62 23.49 -29.78
C ALA A 412 13.34 22.64 -30.01
N SER A 413 13.47 21.33 -30.30
CA SER A 413 12.40 20.41 -30.66
C SER A 413 11.80 19.64 -29.47
N ALA A 414 12.20 19.94 -28.23
CA ALA A 414 11.52 19.42 -27.05
C ALA A 414 10.09 20.01 -26.97
N PRO A 415 9.12 19.31 -26.35
CA PRO A 415 7.81 19.89 -26.07
C PRO A 415 8.01 21.24 -25.37
N SER A 416 7.16 22.22 -25.67
CA SER A 416 7.26 23.53 -25.03
C SER A 416 7.17 23.34 -23.50
N PRO A 417 7.75 24.23 -22.68
CA PRO A 417 7.56 24.16 -21.23
C PRO A 417 6.09 24.09 -20.81
N ALA A 418 5.18 24.64 -21.62
CA ALA A 418 3.74 24.56 -21.41
C ALA A 418 3.13 23.17 -21.66
N ASP A 419 3.82 22.26 -22.36
CA ASP A 419 3.34 20.89 -22.61
C ASP A 419 3.81 19.89 -21.54
N ARG A 420 4.72 20.29 -20.64
CA ARG A 420 5.28 19.44 -19.57
C ARG A 420 4.44 19.52 -18.30
N ALA A 421 3.36 18.75 -18.29
CA ALA A 421 2.45 18.70 -17.15
C ALA A 421 3.00 17.85 -16.00
N GLN A 422 2.77 18.29 -14.76
CA GLN A 422 3.20 17.63 -13.53
C GLN A 422 2.21 16.54 -13.08
N LYS A 423 1.93 15.58 -13.96
CA LYS A 423 1.06 14.41 -13.68
C LYS A 423 1.78 13.38 -12.79
N ARG A 424 2.25 13.84 -11.62
CA ARG A 424 3.11 13.10 -10.67
C ARG A 424 2.34 12.45 -9.53
N VAL A 425 1.08 12.83 -9.34
CA VAL A 425 0.22 12.17 -8.37
C VAL A 425 -0.21 10.84 -8.96
N ILE A 426 0.34 9.76 -8.42
CA ILE A 426 -0.31 8.44 -8.43
C ILE A 426 -1.20 8.35 -7.20
N PHE A 427 -2.07 7.36 -7.09
CA PHE A 427 -3.09 7.43 -6.06
C PHE A 427 -2.55 7.12 -4.64
N TRP A 428 -1.85 6.01 -4.42
CA TRP A 428 -1.24 5.72 -3.11
C TRP A 428 -0.16 4.63 -3.08
N LYS A 429 0.01 3.82 -4.14
CA LYS A 429 0.89 2.63 -4.11
C LYS A 429 2.36 2.91 -4.43
N GLY A 430 2.73 4.17 -4.66
CA GLY A 430 4.11 4.59 -4.86
C GLY A 430 4.36 6.00 -4.30
N TRP A 431 5.37 6.70 -4.81
CA TRP A 431 5.84 7.94 -4.20
C TRP A 431 4.86 9.08 -4.42
N GLN A 432 4.41 9.65 -3.30
CA GLN A 432 3.56 10.83 -3.29
C GLN A 432 4.41 12.10 -3.22
N PRO A 433 3.97 13.21 -3.85
CA PRO A 433 4.58 14.51 -3.66
C PRO A 433 4.82 14.85 -2.19
N GLY A 434 6.02 15.34 -1.87
CA GLY A 434 6.41 15.64 -0.50
C GLY A 434 6.40 14.46 0.47
N GLY A 435 6.45 13.21 -0.01
CA GLY A 435 6.35 12.02 0.84
C GLY A 435 4.93 11.76 1.35
N GLY A 436 3.90 12.29 0.68
CA GLY A 436 2.50 12.15 1.09
C GLY A 436 2.00 13.29 1.98
N LEU A 437 2.75 14.40 2.07
CA LEU A 437 2.28 15.62 2.72
C LEU A 437 1.05 16.16 1.98
N GLU A 438 -0.07 16.23 2.69
CA GLU A 438 -1.36 16.70 2.16
C GLU A 438 -1.23 18.05 1.44
N LYS A 439 -0.58 19.03 2.08
CA LYS A 439 -0.33 20.36 1.49
C LYS A 439 0.43 20.32 0.16
N ALA A 440 1.37 19.39 -0.01
CA ALA A 440 2.14 19.27 -1.25
C ALA A 440 1.29 18.66 -2.37
N ALA A 441 0.45 17.68 -2.05
CA ALA A 441 -0.50 17.09 -2.99
C ALA A 441 -1.57 18.11 -3.42
N GLU A 442 -2.15 18.86 -2.47
CA GLU A 442 -3.15 19.89 -2.75
C GLU A 442 -2.59 21.07 -3.58
N ALA A 443 -1.37 21.49 -3.28
CA ALA A 443 -0.69 22.54 -4.05
C ALA A 443 -0.47 22.07 -5.50
N LEU A 444 -0.06 20.82 -5.70
CA LEU A 444 0.14 20.24 -7.03
C LEU A 444 -1.19 20.12 -7.79
N GLU A 445 -2.23 19.59 -7.16
CA GLU A 445 -3.58 19.50 -7.74
C GLU A 445 -4.05 20.89 -8.22
N THR A 446 -3.97 21.90 -7.35
CA THR A 446 -4.38 23.27 -7.65
C THR A 446 -3.62 23.83 -8.84
N ALA A 447 -2.31 23.64 -8.87
CA ALA A 447 -1.46 24.13 -9.95
C ALA A 447 -1.73 23.40 -11.27
N ASN A 448 -1.94 22.09 -11.25
CA ASN A 448 -2.29 21.30 -12.43
C ASN A 448 -3.65 21.72 -13.00
N ILE A 449 -4.66 21.90 -12.15
CA ILE A 449 -5.99 22.37 -12.57
C ILE A 449 -5.86 23.73 -13.27
N ALA A 450 -5.17 24.70 -12.66
CA ALA A 450 -4.95 26.01 -13.25
C ALA A 450 -4.20 25.93 -14.59
N HIS A 451 -3.14 25.11 -14.65
CA HIS A 451 -2.35 24.87 -15.85
C HIS A 451 -3.20 24.33 -17.01
N PHE A 452 -3.98 23.26 -16.77
CA PHE A 452 -4.81 22.67 -17.83
C PHE A 452 -5.98 23.56 -18.24
N GLN A 453 -6.59 24.30 -17.32
CA GLN A 453 -7.61 25.30 -17.65
C GLN A 453 -7.06 26.40 -18.56
N GLN A 454 -5.85 26.91 -18.26
CA GLN A 454 -5.18 27.89 -19.11
C GLN A 454 -4.91 27.32 -20.52
N ARG A 455 -4.40 26.09 -20.60
CA ARG A 455 -4.14 25.43 -21.90
C ARG A 455 -5.41 25.19 -22.72
N LEU A 456 -6.50 24.78 -22.07
CA LEU A 456 -7.80 24.67 -22.73
C LEU A 456 -8.26 26.03 -23.29
N ALA A 457 -8.12 27.10 -22.51
CA ALA A 457 -8.48 28.45 -22.97
C ALA A 457 -7.63 28.95 -24.14
N GLN A 458 -6.38 28.47 -24.26
CA GLN A 458 -5.46 28.81 -25.35
C GLN A 458 -5.61 27.89 -26.57
N THR A 459 -6.38 26.80 -26.47
CA THR A 459 -6.56 25.86 -27.57
C THR A 459 -7.62 26.42 -28.54
N PRO A 460 -7.25 26.73 -29.80
CA PRO A 460 -8.15 27.44 -30.73
C PRO A 460 -9.30 26.56 -31.24
N ASP A 461 -9.12 25.23 -31.24
CA ASP A 461 -10.12 24.27 -31.70
C ASP A 461 -10.47 23.27 -30.59
N ASN A 462 -11.64 23.48 -29.98
CA ASN A 462 -12.20 22.54 -29.00
C ASN A 462 -12.57 21.18 -29.64
N ASN A 463 -12.63 21.10 -30.97
CA ASN A 463 -12.84 19.87 -31.74
C ASN A 463 -11.52 19.19 -32.15
N GLY A 464 -10.36 19.68 -31.72
CA GLY A 464 -9.07 19.00 -31.88
C GLY A 464 -8.82 17.92 -30.81
N GLN A 465 -8.09 16.86 -31.17
CA GLN A 465 -7.70 15.78 -30.23
C GLN A 465 -6.86 16.31 -29.05
N ALA A 466 -6.06 17.34 -29.27
CA ALA A 466 -5.30 18.00 -28.21
C ALA A 466 -6.20 18.58 -27.11
N ALA A 467 -7.33 19.20 -27.48
CA ALA A 467 -8.29 19.73 -26.51
C ALA A 467 -8.91 18.60 -25.67
N GLY A 468 -9.26 17.47 -26.30
CA GLY A 468 -9.77 16.28 -25.62
C GLY A 468 -8.78 15.71 -24.60
N ARG A 469 -7.49 15.62 -24.97
CA ARG A 469 -6.43 15.19 -24.04
C ARG A 469 -6.27 16.12 -22.84
N ILE A 470 -6.22 17.42 -23.05
CA ILE A 470 -6.07 18.39 -21.96
C ILE A 470 -7.30 18.36 -21.04
N ALA A 471 -8.50 18.19 -21.60
CA ALA A 471 -9.73 18.01 -20.83
C ALA A 471 -9.72 16.73 -20.00
N ASN A 472 -9.23 15.62 -20.57
CA ASN A 472 -9.05 14.36 -19.86
C ASN A 472 -8.03 14.50 -18.71
N ASP A 473 -6.91 15.17 -18.94
CA ASP A 473 -5.91 15.45 -17.90
C ASP A 473 -6.47 16.35 -16.78
N LEU A 474 -7.29 17.36 -17.12
CA LEU A 474 -7.99 18.18 -16.12
C LEU A 474 -8.98 17.35 -15.28
N ALA A 475 -9.72 16.45 -15.91
CA ALA A 475 -10.64 15.54 -15.23
C ALA A 475 -9.89 14.54 -14.33
N ARG A 476 -8.74 14.02 -14.79
CA ARG A 476 -7.84 13.16 -14.02
C ARG A 476 -7.44 13.80 -12.69
N GLU A 477 -6.97 15.04 -12.70
CA GLU A 477 -6.53 15.72 -11.47
C GLU A 477 -7.67 15.91 -10.47
N ARG A 478 -8.86 16.31 -10.96
CA ARG A 478 -10.06 16.44 -10.10
C ARG A 478 -10.50 15.10 -9.51
N LEU A 479 -10.43 14.02 -10.29
CA LEU A 479 -10.77 12.68 -9.84
C LEU A 479 -9.80 12.17 -8.76
N ILE A 480 -8.50 12.40 -8.94
CA ILE A 480 -7.49 12.03 -7.94
C ILE A 480 -7.65 12.87 -6.67
N GLY A 481 -7.91 14.17 -6.81
CA GLY A 481 -8.21 15.06 -5.69
C GLY A 481 -9.45 14.62 -4.91
N LEU A 482 -10.51 14.18 -5.60
CA LEU A 482 -11.71 13.62 -4.99
C LEU A 482 -11.39 12.34 -4.20
N ALA A 483 -10.66 11.41 -4.83
CA ALA A 483 -10.28 10.15 -4.23
C ALA A 483 -9.37 10.35 -3.00
N THR A 484 -8.44 11.30 -3.05
CA THR A 484 -7.50 11.61 -1.96
C THR A 484 -8.25 12.16 -0.74
N ARG A 485 -9.18 13.10 -0.94
CA ARG A 485 -10.03 13.62 0.13
C ARG A 485 -10.88 12.52 0.76
N LEU A 486 -11.41 11.60 -0.05
CA LEU A 486 -12.14 10.43 0.46
C LEU A 486 -11.29 9.44 1.24
N MET A 487 -9.98 9.35 0.98
CA MET A 487 -9.07 8.56 1.81
C MET A 487 -8.80 9.21 3.17
N ALA A 488 -8.79 10.54 3.23
CA ALA A 488 -8.51 11.29 4.46
C ALA A 488 -9.70 11.34 5.43
N VAL A 489 -10.93 11.14 4.94
CA VAL A 489 -12.15 11.14 5.76
C VAL A 489 -12.18 9.89 6.65
N ARG A 490 -12.34 10.08 7.96
CA ARG A 490 -12.65 8.99 8.91
C ARG A 490 -14.11 8.57 8.75
N GLU A 491 -14.38 7.26 8.87
CA GLU A 491 -15.74 6.74 8.80
C GLU A 491 -16.65 7.44 9.83
N HIS A 492 -17.73 8.04 9.32
CA HIS A 492 -18.91 8.36 10.11
C HIS A 492 -19.86 7.16 10.02
N ASP A 493 -20.67 6.94 11.06
CA ASP A 493 -21.71 5.90 11.09
C ASP A 493 -22.45 5.90 9.73
N PRO A 494 -22.25 4.87 8.89
CA PRO A 494 -22.90 4.84 7.61
C PRO A 494 -24.39 4.65 7.85
N VAL A 495 -25.22 5.59 7.40
CA VAL A 495 -26.64 5.30 7.21
C VAL A 495 -26.71 4.29 6.06
N PRO A 496 -27.20 3.06 6.30
CA PRO A 496 -27.31 2.07 5.24
C PRO A 496 -28.13 2.65 4.07
N GLY A 497 -27.55 2.66 2.87
CA GLY A 497 -28.22 3.15 1.66
C GLY A 497 -28.01 4.64 1.32
N SER A 498 -27.19 5.37 2.07
CA SER A 498 -26.80 6.75 1.70
C SER A 498 -25.51 6.79 0.88
N ASP A 499 -25.41 7.79 0.01
CA ASP A 499 -24.15 8.15 -0.65
C ASP A 499 -23.03 8.32 0.40
N PRO A 500 -21.84 7.69 0.23
CA PRO A 500 -20.72 7.90 1.14
C PRO A 500 -20.20 9.34 1.14
N ILE A 501 -20.56 10.13 0.11
CA ILE A 501 -20.26 11.54 0.01
C ILE A 501 -21.47 12.32 0.54
N PRO A 502 -21.36 13.03 1.68
CA PRO A 502 -22.48 13.82 2.21
C PRO A 502 -22.91 14.88 1.19
N PRO A 503 -24.22 15.07 0.96
CA PRO A 503 -24.73 16.15 0.12
C PRO A 503 -24.17 17.51 0.57
N GLU A 504 -23.91 18.40 -0.38
CA GLU A 504 -23.41 19.78 -0.15
C GLU A 504 -22.03 19.87 0.53
N SER A 505 -21.37 18.74 0.81
CA SER A 505 -19.98 18.74 1.29
C SER A 505 -19.01 19.24 0.22
N PRO A 506 -17.81 19.74 0.59
CA PRO A 506 -16.78 20.10 -0.38
C PRO A 506 -16.44 18.95 -1.34
N ILE A 507 -16.54 17.70 -0.87
CA ILE A 507 -16.32 16.49 -1.68
C ILE A 507 -17.45 16.31 -2.71
N ALA A 508 -18.72 16.57 -2.34
CA ALA A 508 -19.84 16.55 -3.27
C ALA A 508 -19.72 17.62 -4.36
N ILE A 509 -19.32 18.84 -3.98
CA ILE A 509 -19.10 19.94 -4.94
C ILE A 509 -18.02 19.56 -5.96
N LEU A 510 -16.88 19.02 -5.50
CA LEU A 510 -15.80 18.58 -6.38
C LEU A 510 -16.24 17.47 -7.34
N ARG A 511 -17.05 16.52 -6.86
CA ARG A 511 -17.64 15.47 -7.71
C ARG A 511 -18.55 16.06 -8.78
N ASP A 512 -19.46 16.94 -8.40
CA ASP A 512 -20.44 17.51 -9.32
C ASP A 512 -19.74 18.37 -10.39
N GLU A 513 -18.71 19.11 -10.00
CA GLU A 513 -17.83 19.85 -10.91
C GLU A 513 -17.05 18.94 -11.88
N LEU A 514 -16.54 17.80 -11.39
CA LEU A 514 -15.88 16.80 -12.23
C LEU A 514 -16.85 16.24 -13.28
N PHE A 515 -18.05 15.83 -12.86
CA PHE A 515 -19.04 15.24 -13.77
C PHE A 515 -19.60 16.24 -14.77
N ALA A 516 -19.76 17.51 -14.39
CA ALA A 516 -20.15 18.56 -15.32
C ALA A 516 -19.08 18.79 -16.39
N LEU A 517 -17.80 18.80 -15.99
CA LEU A 517 -16.67 18.88 -16.92
C LEU A 517 -16.66 17.70 -17.90
N GLN A 518 -16.76 16.48 -17.38
CA GLN A 518 -16.71 15.27 -18.21
C GLN A 518 -17.92 15.16 -19.14
N ALA A 519 -19.14 15.48 -18.69
CA ALA A 519 -20.34 15.49 -19.52
C ALA A 519 -20.22 16.48 -20.70
N ARG A 520 -19.70 17.68 -20.45
CA ARG A 520 -19.44 18.67 -21.50
C ARG A 520 -18.50 18.10 -22.57
N TRP A 521 -17.38 17.52 -22.15
CA TRP A 521 -16.35 17.08 -23.09
C TRP A 521 -16.69 15.78 -23.82
N THR A 522 -17.36 14.84 -23.17
CA THR A 522 -17.88 13.64 -23.84
C THR A 522 -19.01 13.95 -24.83
N THR A 523 -19.74 15.05 -24.64
CA THR A 523 -20.71 15.55 -25.63
C THR A 523 -20.01 16.19 -26.83
N LEU A 524 -18.97 17.01 -26.59
CA LEU A 524 -18.19 17.66 -27.65
C LEU A 524 -17.35 16.66 -28.45
N ARG A 525 -16.87 15.61 -27.78
CA ARG A 525 -15.95 14.61 -28.33
C ARG A 525 -16.48 13.19 -28.11
N PRO A 526 -17.59 12.81 -28.78
CA PRO A 526 -18.28 11.58 -28.48
C PRO A 526 -17.47 10.31 -28.78
N HIS A 527 -16.51 10.41 -29.72
CA HIS A 527 -15.65 9.33 -30.20
C HIS A 527 -14.26 9.27 -29.53
N ASP A 528 -13.95 10.15 -28.58
CA ASP A 528 -12.70 10.04 -27.80
C ASP A 528 -12.86 8.95 -26.73
N LEU A 529 -12.28 7.77 -26.97
CA LEU A 529 -12.57 6.58 -26.18
C LEU A 529 -12.09 6.70 -24.72
N VAL A 530 -10.87 7.18 -24.50
CA VAL A 530 -10.29 7.27 -23.15
C VAL A 530 -11.01 8.30 -22.28
N LEU A 531 -11.36 9.46 -22.86
CA LEU A 531 -12.14 10.49 -22.17
C LEU A 531 -13.49 9.92 -21.69
N ARG A 532 -14.21 9.23 -22.59
CA ARG A 532 -15.48 8.55 -22.25
C ARG A 532 -15.27 7.45 -21.23
N PHE A 533 -14.24 6.62 -21.39
CA PHE A 533 -13.93 5.54 -20.45
C PHE A 533 -13.66 6.06 -19.03
N ASN A 534 -12.91 7.15 -18.89
CA ASN A 534 -12.62 7.77 -17.60
C ASN A 534 -13.86 8.38 -16.94
N ASP A 535 -14.76 9.02 -17.71
CA ASP A 535 -16.06 9.52 -17.22
C ASP A 535 -16.94 8.39 -16.68
N LEU A 536 -17.11 7.32 -17.46
CA LEU A 536 -17.94 6.18 -17.08
C LEU A 536 -17.46 5.54 -15.77
N ARG A 537 -16.15 5.34 -15.63
CA ARG A 537 -15.55 4.80 -14.40
C ARG A 537 -15.73 5.74 -13.22
N ALA A 538 -15.51 7.04 -13.41
CA ALA A 538 -15.70 8.04 -12.35
C ALA A 538 -17.14 8.04 -11.83
N ARG A 539 -18.14 8.00 -12.73
CA ARG A 539 -19.56 7.95 -12.35
C ARG A 539 -19.93 6.67 -11.61
N LEU A 540 -19.47 5.52 -12.07
CA LEU A 540 -19.75 4.24 -11.41
C LEU A 540 -19.20 4.18 -9.98
N HIS A 541 -17.96 4.64 -9.80
CA HIS A 541 -17.24 4.55 -8.53
C HIS A 541 -17.53 5.69 -7.56
N PHE A 542 -17.74 6.91 -8.04
CA PHE A 542 -17.90 8.10 -7.19
C PHE A 542 -19.26 8.78 -7.31
N GLY A 543 -20.08 8.45 -8.31
CA GLY A 543 -21.38 9.10 -8.53
C GLY A 543 -22.50 8.66 -7.61
N THR A 544 -23.65 9.30 -7.73
CA THR A 544 -24.88 8.86 -7.05
C THR A 544 -25.42 7.56 -7.67
N ALA A 545 -26.50 7.01 -7.10
CA ALA A 545 -27.25 5.91 -7.73
C ALA A 545 -27.67 6.24 -9.18
N THR A 546 -28.12 7.48 -9.40
CA THR A 546 -28.58 7.99 -10.70
C THR A 546 -27.43 8.11 -11.70
N ASP A 547 -26.27 8.59 -11.25
CA ASP A 547 -25.07 8.69 -12.09
C ASP A 547 -24.59 7.31 -12.53
N ALA A 548 -24.55 6.36 -11.60
CA ALA A 548 -24.16 4.98 -11.90
C ALA A 548 -25.14 4.33 -12.89
N ALA A 549 -26.45 4.49 -12.69
CA ALA A 549 -27.46 3.97 -13.62
C ALA A 549 -27.37 4.61 -15.01
N THR A 550 -26.95 5.87 -15.10
CA THR A 550 -26.74 6.56 -16.38
C THR A 550 -25.48 6.06 -17.08
N ALA A 551 -24.36 5.99 -16.36
CA ALA A 551 -23.11 5.44 -16.88
C ALA A 551 -23.30 4.02 -17.44
N MET A 552 -24.13 3.20 -16.80
CA MET A 552 -24.47 1.87 -17.27
C MET A 552 -25.10 1.84 -18.68
N ARG A 553 -26.05 2.72 -18.95
CA ARG A 553 -26.64 2.86 -20.30
C ARG A 553 -25.62 3.40 -21.30
N ASP A 554 -24.79 4.33 -20.85
CA ASP A 554 -23.76 4.94 -21.70
C ASP A 554 -22.64 3.96 -22.06
N ILE A 555 -22.37 2.95 -21.21
CA ILE A 555 -21.47 1.83 -21.53
C ILE A 555 -22.04 1.00 -22.68
N GLU A 556 -23.32 0.61 -22.63
CA GLU A 556 -23.96 -0.15 -23.71
C GLU A 556 -23.94 0.63 -25.03
N ALA A 557 -24.23 1.94 -24.96
CA ALA A 557 -24.13 2.83 -26.13
C ALA A 557 -22.69 2.90 -26.67
N ALA A 558 -21.67 2.98 -25.81
CA ALA A 558 -20.28 2.96 -26.24
C ALA A 558 -19.88 1.62 -26.88
N LEU A 559 -20.32 0.49 -26.32
CA LEU A 559 -20.00 -0.82 -26.87
C LEU A 559 -20.66 -1.07 -28.24
N ALA A 560 -21.78 -0.41 -28.54
CA ALA A 560 -22.46 -0.46 -29.83
C ALA A 560 -21.74 0.34 -30.94
N VAL A 561 -20.86 1.28 -30.60
CA VAL A 561 -20.06 2.03 -31.58
C VAL A 561 -19.00 1.10 -32.20
N PRO A 562 -18.86 1.06 -33.54
CA PRO A 562 -17.84 0.28 -34.22
C PRO A 562 -16.43 0.63 -33.77
N GLU A 563 -15.55 -0.37 -33.67
CA GLU A 563 -14.15 -0.18 -33.23
C GLU A 563 -13.38 0.83 -34.09
N THR A 564 -13.68 0.88 -35.39
CA THR A 564 -13.07 1.81 -36.35
C THR A 564 -13.45 3.28 -36.15
N GLU A 565 -14.51 3.56 -35.39
CA GLU A 565 -14.97 4.93 -35.13
C GLU A 565 -14.34 5.52 -33.85
N TRP A 566 -13.70 4.71 -33.02
CA TRP A 566 -13.05 5.19 -31.81
C TRP A 566 -11.73 5.90 -32.11
N ILE A 567 -11.58 7.08 -31.52
CA ILE A 567 -10.33 7.85 -31.50
C ILE A 567 -9.61 7.51 -30.20
N ILE A 568 -8.38 7.02 -30.34
CA ILE A 568 -7.46 6.75 -29.24
C ILE A 568 -6.03 6.88 -29.73
N ALA A 569 -5.17 7.44 -28.90
CA ALA A 569 -3.74 7.53 -29.12
C ALA A 569 -2.96 7.06 -27.88
N PRO A 570 -1.71 6.60 -28.03
CA PRO A 570 -0.88 6.16 -26.90
C PRO A 570 -0.69 7.24 -25.82
N GLU A 571 -0.84 8.53 -26.13
CA GLU A 571 -0.74 9.64 -25.17
C GLU A 571 -1.98 9.80 -24.26
N ASP A 572 -3.10 9.18 -24.59
CA ASP A 572 -4.38 9.40 -23.89
C ASP A 572 -4.39 8.74 -22.50
N ASP A 573 -4.35 9.55 -21.44
CA ASP A 573 -4.17 9.10 -20.05
C ASP A 573 -5.35 8.25 -19.52
N VAL A 574 -5.08 6.99 -19.18
CA VAL A 574 -6.08 6.04 -18.63
C VAL A 574 -6.15 6.03 -17.10
N LEU A 575 -5.68 7.10 -16.44
CA LEU A 575 -5.52 7.23 -14.99
C LEU A 575 -4.34 6.41 -14.44
N PRO A 576 -3.88 6.70 -13.20
CA PRO A 576 -2.84 5.91 -12.55
C PRO A 576 -3.18 4.42 -12.38
N TYR A 577 -2.17 3.56 -12.47
CA TYR A 577 -2.28 2.10 -12.40
C TYR A 577 -2.90 1.57 -11.10
N ASP A 578 -2.85 2.35 -10.03
CA ASP A 578 -3.36 2.01 -8.70
C ASP A 578 -4.79 2.50 -8.43
N LEU A 579 -5.47 3.02 -9.46
CA LEU A 579 -6.87 3.42 -9.42
C LEU A 579 -7.75 2.44 -10.21
N PHE A 580 -8.71 1.79 -9.55
CA PHE A 580 -9.59 0.77 -10.16
C PHE A 580 -8.84 -0.44 -10.74
N GLU A 581 -7.71 -0.81 -10.15
CA GLU A 581 -6.80 -1.86 -10.61
C GLU A 581 -7.42 -3.27 -10.75
N ARG A 582 -8.61 -3.51 -10.20
CA ARG A 582 -9.38 -4.77 -10.38
C ARG A 582 -10.27 -4.76 -11.63
N PHE A 583 -10.55 -3.58 -12.18
CA PHE A 583 -11.47 -3.38 -13.29
C PHE A 583 -10.78 -3.14 -14.62
N PHE A 584 -9.48 -2.85 -14.62
CA PHE A 584 -8.71 -2.57 -15.83
C PHE A 584 -7.29 -3.13 -15.77
N ASN A 585 -6.87 -3.81 -16.84
CA ASN A 585 -5.54 -4.39 -16.95
C ASN A 585 -4.49 -3.33 -17.33
N TYR A 586 -4.13 -2.48 -16.35
CA TYR A 586 -3.12 -1.44 -16.55
C TYR A 586 -1.78 -2.00 -17.02
N ARG A 587 -1.38 -3.18 -16.52
CA ARG A 587 -0.11 -3.78 -16.89
C ARG A 587 -0.06 -4.08 -18.39
N GLY A 588 -1.04 -4.81 -18.90
CA GLY A 588 -1.15 -5.09 -20.33
C GLY A 588 -1.26 -3.82 -21.16
N TYR A 589 -2.12 -2.88 -20.75
CA TYR A 589 -2.34 -1.63 -21.49
C TYR A 589 -1.06 -0.79 -21.59
N LEU A 590 -0.37 -0.53 -20.48
CA LEU A 590 0.82 0.32 -20.48
C LEU A 590 2.03 -0.34 -21.14
N ASP A 591 2.18 -1.67 -21.09
CA ASP A 591 3.21 -2.36 -21.87
C ASP A 591 2.97 -2.17 -23.39
N HIS A 592 1.71 -2.18 -23.85
CA HIS A 592 1.38 -1.85 -25.24
C HIS A 592 1.61 -0.37 -25.59
N VAL A 593 1.35 0.55 -24.66
CA VAL A 593 1.66 1.98 -24.85
C VAL A 593 3.17 2.21 -24.97
N VAL A 594 3.98 1.56 -24.12
CA VAL A 594 5.45 1.61 -24.21
C VAL A 594 5.94 1.07 -25.55
N ALA A 595 5.39 -0.06 -26.01
CA ALA A 595 5.71 -0.62 -27.31
C ALA A 595 5.37 0.35 -28.45
N ALA A 596 4.18 0.96 -28.43
CA ALA A 596 3.77 1.93 -29.43
C ALA A 596 4.67 3.18 -29.46
N PHE A 597 5.15 3.66 -28.31
CA PHE A 597 6.12 4.78 -28.27
C PHE A 597 7.54 4.39 -28.70
N SER A 598 7.86 3.09 -28.70
CA SER A 598 9.17 2.57 -29.11
C SER A 598 9.26 2.35 -30.61
N GLU A 599 8.14 2.34 -31.33
CA GLU A 599 8.08 2.23 -32.79
C GLU A 599 8.50 3.56 -33.43
N ALA A 600 9.38 3.52 -34.44
CA ALA A 600 9.87 4.72 -35.13
C ALA A 600 8.84 5.39 -36.06
N HIS A 601 7.65 4.77 -36.22
CA HIS A 601 6.57 5.19 -37.10
C HIS A 601 5.29 5.43 -36.29
N GLU A 602 4.24 5.97 -36.93
CA GLU A 602 2.93 6.09 -36.28
C GLU A 602 2.46 4.73 -35.74
N PRO A 603 1.75 4.71 -34.59
CA PRO A 603 1.30 3.46 -33.98
C PRO A 603 0.56 2.61 -35.00
N SER A 604 0.95 1.35 -35.12
CA SER A 604 0.27 0.43 -36.05
C SER A 604 -1.24 0.34 -35.75
N ASP A 605 -2.04 0.06 -36.79
CA ASP A 605 -3.48 -0.21 -36.61
C ASP A 605 -3.73 -1.34 -35.58
N ASP A 606 -2.79 -2.28 -35.45
CA ASP A 606 -2.82 -3.38 -34.48
C ASP A 606 -2.63 -2.90 -33.03
N SER A 607 -1.69 -1.96 -32.82
CA SER A 607 -1.49 -1.29 -31.52
C SER A 607 -2.76 -0.53 -31.12
N ARG A 608 -3.37 0.24 -32.03
CA ARG A 608 -4.64 0.96 -31.79
C ARG A 608 -5.77 -0.01 -31.44
N ALA A 609 -5.96 -1.06 -32.24
CA ALA A 609 -7.00 -2.07 -32.02
C ALA A 609 -6.84 -2.76 -30.65
N THR A 610 -5.60 -3.02 -30.24
CA THR A 610 -5.31 -3.61 -28.93
C THR A 610 -5.70 -2.71 -27.77
N LEU A 611 -5.42 -1.41 -27.83
CA LEU A 611 -5.83 -0.46 -26.79
C LEU A 611 -7.36 -0.37 -26.67
N ILE A 612 -8.06 -0.31 -27.81
CA ILE A 612 -9.54 -0.32 -27.87
C ILE A 612 -10.09 -1.61 -27.25
N ARG A 613 -9.52 -2.77 -27.62
CA ARG A 613 -9.92 -4.09 -27.13
C ARG A 613 -9.85 -4.18 -25.60
N LEU A 614 -8.76 -3.71 -25.00
CA LEU A 614 -8.57 -3.75 -23.54
C LEU A 614 -9.56 -2.83 -22.80
N ILE A 615 -9.85 -1.64 -23.34
CA ILE A 615 -10.88 -0.75 -22.78
C ILE A 615 -12.26 -1.40 -22.89
N ARG A 616 -12.61 -1.97 -24.06
CA ARG A 616 -13.88 -2.69 -24.26
C ARG A 616 -14.03 -3.88 -23.32
N ALA A 617 -12.96 -4.64 -23.06
CA ALA A 617 -12.96 -5.74 -22.09
C ALA A 617 -13.37 -5.25 -20.68
N SER A 618 -12.82 -4.10 -20.26
CA SER A 618 -13.17 -3.46 -19.00
C SER A 618 -14.62 -2.99 -18.96
N LEU A 619 -15.11 -2.36 -20.04
CA LEU A 619 -16.51 -1.93 -20.16
C LEU A 619 -17.49 -3.12 -20.04
N TYR A 620 -17.23 -4.22 -20.73
CA TYR A 620 -18.00 -5.45 -20.58
C TYR A 620 -17.93 -6.00 -19.14
N HIS A 621 -16.75 -5.95 -18.52
CA HIS A 621 -16.62 -6.35 -17.12
C HIS A 621 -17.47 -5.47 -16.19
N TYR A 622 -17.49 -4.15 -16.37
CA TYR A 622 -18.38 -3.25 -15.62
C TYR A 622 -19.85 -3.62 -15.80
N LEU A 623 -20.30 -3.93 -17.02
CA LEU A 623 -21.67 -4.39 -17.27
C LEU A 623 -22.01 -5.71 -16.58
N ALA A 624 -21.10 -6.68 -16.64
CA ALA A 624 -21.25 -7.93 -15.92
C ALA A 624 -21.42 -7.67 -14.41
N ARG A 625 -20.48 -6.90 -13.82
CA ARG A 625 -20.40 -6.65 -12.37
C ARG A 625 -21.58 -5.87 -11.81
N THR A 626 -22.29 -5.09 -12.63
CA THR A 626 -23.47 -4.31 -12.22
C THR A 626 -24.79 -5.03 -12.47
N SER A 627 -24.83 -5.99 -13.42
CA SER A 627 -26.02 -6.81 -13.73
C SER A 627 -26.49 -7.71 -12.58
N GLY A 628 -25.76 -7.72 -11.47
CA GLY A 628 -26.06 -8.52 -10.28
C GLY A 628 -25.40 -9.89 -10.34
N ASN A 629 -25.86 -10.77 -9.45
CA ASN A 629 -25.32 -12.12 -9.31
C ASN A 629 -26.08 -13.10 -10.22
N GLY A 630 -25.47 -14.26 -10.51
CA GLY A 630 -26.11 -15.36 -11.25
C GLY A 630 -25.95 -15.26 -12.78
N ALA A 631 -26.95 -15.76 -13.51
CA ALA A 631 -26.93 -15.85 -14.98
C ALA A 631 -26.93 -14.48 -15.69
N PHE A 632 -27.46 -13.45 -15.04
CA PHE A 632 -27.48 -12.09 -15.57
C PHE A 632 -26.05 -11.58 -15.77
N GLY A 633 -25.76 -10.98 -16.92
CA GLY A 633 -24.42 -10.48 -17.25
C GLY A 633 -23.39 -11.56 -17.59
N LEU A 634 -23.78 -12.84 -17.75
CA LEU A 634 -22.88 -13.92 -18.19
C LEU A 634 -22.25 -13.59 -19.55
N ASP A 635 -23.04 -13.16 -20.52
CA ASP A 635 -22.56 -12.82 -21.87
C ASP A 635 -21.52 -11.70 -21.81
N TYR A 636 -21.74 -10.70 -20.96
CA TYR A 636 -20.78 -9.63 -20.73
C TYR A 636 -19.49 -10.15 -20.07
N ALA A 637 -19.57 -11.07 -19.11
CA ALA A 637 -18.38 -11.68 -18.51
C ALA A 637 -17.60 -12.54 -19.52
N CYS A 638 -18.30 -13.29 -20.38
CA CYS A 638 -17.70 -14.04 -21.49
C CYS A 638 -16.95 -13.10 -22.45
N GLU A 639 -17.56 -11.99 -22.86
CA GLU A 639 -16.92 -11.02 -23.75
C GLU A 639 -15.71 -10.33 -23.11
N ALA A 640 -15.78 -9.98 -21.82
CA ALA A 640 -14.64 -9.42 -21.09
C ALA A 640 -13.43 -10.37 -21.11
N VAL A 641 -13.64 -11.67 -20.82
CA VAL A 641 -12.59 -12.69 -20.88
C VAL A 641 -12.14 -12.98 -22.30
N ARG A 642 -13.03 -12.95 -23.29
CA ARG A 642 -12.66 -13.15 -24.70
C ARG A 642 -11.71 -12.05 -25.19
N LEU A 643 -11.95 -10.80 -24.78
CA LEU A 643 -11.17 -9.63 -25.19
C LEU A 643 -9.85 -9.50 -24.40
N ASP A 644 -9.85 -9.85 -23.11
CA ASP A 644 -8.65 -9.89 -22.27
C ASP A 644 -8.60 -11.20 -21.44
N PRO A 645 -8.14 -12.30 -22.05
CA PRO A 645 -8.15 -13.61 -21.41
C PRO A 645 -7.10 -13.76 -20.33
N ASN A 646 -6.14 -12.85 -20.20
CA ASN A 646 -5.03 -12.97 -19.25
C ASN A 646 -5.31 -12.24 -17.93
N PHE A 647 -6.36 -11.42 -17.86
CA PHE A 647 -6.66 -10.67 -16.66
C PHE A 647 -7.47 -11.50 -15.64
N PRO A 648 -6.90 -11.81 -14.46
CA PRO A 648 -7.47 -12.82 -13.56
C PRO A 648 -8.81 -12.41 -12.93
N PHE A 649 -9.08 -11.11 -12.79
CA PHE A 649 -10.35 -10.65 -12.23
C PHE A 649 -11.53 -10.90 -13.18
N TYR A 650 -11.32 -10.81 -14.49
CA TYR A 650 -12.37 -11.12 -15.48
C TYR A 650 -12.67 -12.62 -15.48
N GLN A 651 -11.63 -13.45 -15.44
CA GLN A 651 -11.78 -14.90 -15.33
C GLN A 651 -12.51 -15.31 -14.06
N LEU A 652 -12.20 -14.68 -12.92
CA LEU A 652 -12.86 -14.98 -11.65
C LEU A 652 -14.35 -14.63 -11.67
N ASP A 653 -14.72 -13.46 -12.21
CA ASP A 653 -16.12 -13.06 -12.30
C ASP A 653 -16.91 -13.99 -13.23
N LEU A 654 -16.33 -14.36 -14.38
CA LEU A 654 -16.92 -15.37 -15.26
C LEU A 654 -17.09 -16.72 -14.54
N ALA A 655 -16.05 -17.18 -13.84
CA ALA A 655 -16.07 -18.45 -13.14
C ALA A 655 -17.13 -18.50 -12.04
N LYS A 656 -17.31 -17.40 -11.27
CA LYS A 656 -18.34 -17.28 -10.24
C LYS A 656 -19.75 -17.34 -10.81
N ARG A 657 -20.00 -16.66 -11.94
CA ARG A 657 -21.28 -16.73 -12.65
C ARG A 657 -21.57 -18.14 -13.16
N LEU A 658 -20.60 -18.76 -13.82
CA LEU A 658 -20.72 -20.14 -14.30
C LEU A 658 -20.96 -21.13 -13.14
N ALA A 659 -20.35 -20.91 -11.98
CA ALA A 659 -20.53 -21.75 -10.79
C ALA A 659 -21.95 -21.69 -10.20
N ILE A 660 -22.72 -20.63 -10.49
CA ILE A 660 -24.13 -20.52 -10.05
C ILE A 660 -25.07 -21.27 -11.01
N LEU A 661 -24.64 -21.49 -12.26
CA LEU A 661 -25.45 -22.18 -13.26
C LEU A 661 -25.44 -23.69 -13.01
N THR A 662 -26.60 -24.34 -13.19
CA THR A 662 -26.78 -25.77 -12.93
C THR A 662 -26.39 -26.68 -14.11
N GLY A 663 -26.01 -26.09 -15.24
CA GLY A 663 -25.65 -26.82 -16.46
C GLY A 663 -24.30 -27.55 -16.32
N PRO A 664 -24.19 -28.82 -16.79
CA PRO A 664 -22.95 -29.59 -16.68
C PRO A 664 -21.75 -28.95 -17.42
N GLN A 665 -21.99 -28.25 -18.52
CA GLN A 665 -20.93 -27.62 -19.32
C GLN A 665 -20.39 -26.38 -18.62
N GLU A 666 -21.28 -25.52 -18.14
CA GLU A 666 -20.99 -24.30 -17.40
C GLU A 666 -20.22 -24.64 -16.12
N ARG A 667 -20.68 -25.66 -15.40
CA ARG A 667 -20.01 -26.14 -14.20
C ARG A 667 -18.60 -26.64 -14.48
N LYS A 668 -18.41 -27.44 -15.56
CA LYS A 668 -17.08 -27.89 -15.98
C LYS A 668 -16.16 -26.72 -16.34
N ALA A 669 -16.69 -25.71 -17.02
CA ALA A 669 -15.95 -24.49 -17.34
C ALA A 669 -15.57 -23.70 -16.08
N ALA A 670 -16.48 -23.56 -15.11
CA ALA A 670 -16.21 -22.94 -13.82
C ALA A 670 -15.08 -23.66 -13.07
N ILE A 671 -15.15 -24.98 -12.94
CA ILE A 671 -14.12 -25.81 -12.27
C ILE A 671 -12.76 -25.60 -12.96
N THR A 672 -12.73 -25.59 -14.29
CA THR A 672 -11.49 -25.40 -15.06
C THR A 672 -10.85 -24.03 -14.78
N LEU A 673 -11.65 -22.95 -14.83
CA LEU A 673 -11.18 -21.60 -14.55
C LEU A 673 -10.72 -21.45 -13.09
N LEU A 674 -11.51 -21.91 -12.12
CA LEU A 674 -11.18 -21.79 -10.70
C LEU A 674 -9.94 -22.61 -10.32
N THR A 675 -9.76 -23.79 -10.93
CA THR A 675 -8.54 -24.59 -10.75
C THR A 675 -7.33 -23.84 -11.31
N GLY A 676 -7.45 -23.26 -12.51
CA GLY A 676 -6.40 -22.44 -13.10
C GLY A 676 -6.04 -21.23 -12.25
N LEU A 677 -7.03 -20.51 -11.71
CA LEU A 677 -6.82 -19.33 -10.88
C LEU A 677 -6.22 -19.67 -9.51
N SER A 678 -6.74 -20.70 -8.83
CA SER A 678 -6.26 -21.11 -7.50
C SER A 678 -4.81 -21.60 -7.49
N ASN A 679 -4.27 -22.06 -8.62
CA ASN A 679 -2.89 -22.58 -8.69
C ASN A 679 -1.81 -21.52 -8.94
N ARG A 680 -2.15 -20.38 -9.55
CA ARG A 680 -1.12 -19.43 -10.06
C ARG A 680 -1.52 -17.95 -10.05
N SER A 681 -2.71 -17.60 -9.60
CA SER A 681 -3.23 -16.23 -9.70
C SER A 681 -3.13 -15.45 -8.38
N LEU A 682 -3.17 -14.13 -8.48
CA LEU A 682 -3.34 -13.23 -7.34
C LEU A 682 -4.73 -13.34 -6.67
N VAL A 683 -5.74 -13.87 -7.38
CA VAL A 683 -7.09 -14.14 -6.82
C VAL A 683 -7.26 -15.57 -6.32
N ALA A 684 -6.15 -16.28 -6.08
CA ALA A 684 -6.15 -17.72 -5.83
C ALA A 684 -7.00 -18.15 -4.64
N VAL A 685 -7.01 -17.35 -3.57
CA VAL A 685 -7.74 -17.64 -2.33
C VAL A 685 -9.26 -17.63 -2.56
N GLU A 686 -9.79 -16.57 -3.17
CA GLU A 686 -11.22 -16.48 -3.52
C GLU A 686 -11.62 -17.56 -4.53
N ALA A 687 -10.77 -17.81 -5.54
CA ALA A 687 -11.02 -18.87 -6.52
C ALA A 687 -11.09 -20.26 -5.87
N GLN A 688 -10.24 -20.53 -4.87
CA GLN A 688 -10.25 -21.79 -4.13
C GLN A 688 -11.53 -21.94 -3.31
N ASP A 689 -11.97 -20.89 -2.62
CA ASP A 689 -13.18 -20.97 -1.79
C ASP A 689 -14.43 -21.25 -2.63
N VAL A 690 -14.55 -20.60 -3.80
CA VAL A 690 -15.64 -20.87 -4.76
C VAL A 690 -15.54 -22.30 -5.32
N LEU A 691 -14.33 -22.80 -5.60
CA LEU A 691 -14.12 -24.16 -6.08
C LEU A 691 -14.55 -25.21 -5.04
N ILE A 692 -14.17 -25.03 -3.78
CA ILE A 692 -14.54 -25.93 -2.67
C ILE A 692 -16.06 -26.00 -2.54
N ARG A 693 -16.77 -24.85 -2.56
CA ARG A 693 -18.23 -24.83 -2.58
C ARG A 693 -18.78 -25.68 -3.73
N LEU A 694 -18.31 -25.40 -4.95
CA LEU A 694 -18.84 -26.02 -6.15
C LEU A 694 -18.61 -27.55 -6.15
N MET A 695 -17.51 -28.02 -5.57
CA MET A 695 -17.21 -29.44 -5.40
C MET A 695 -18.07 -30.09 -4.31
N ALA A 696 -18.32 -29.41 -3.18
CA ALA A 696 -19.18 -29.91 -2.11
C ALA A 696 -20.63 -30.12 -2.56
N GLU A 697 -21.09 -29.31 -3.51
CA GLU A 697 -22.41 -29.46 -4.13
C GLU A 697 -22.50 -30.65 -5.13
N GLN A 698 -21.43 -31.39 -5.44
CA GLN A 698 -21.48 -32.44 -6.47
C GLN A 698 -22.06 -33.78 -5.99
N ASN A 699 -21.92 -34.18 -4.71
CA ASN A 699 -22.44 -35.43 -4.11
C ASN A 699 -22.33 -36.77 -4.90
N GLU A 700 -21.69 -36.80 -6.08
CA GLU A 700 -21.52 -37.99 -6.94
C GLU A 700 -20.09 -38.06 -7.47
N GLY A 701 -19.24 -38.84 -6.78
CA GLY A 701 -17.92 -39.26 -7.26
C GLY A 701 -16.72 -38.65 -6.52
N PRO A 702 -15.52 -39.26 -6.65
CA PRO A 702 -14.30 -38.75 -6.03
C PRO A 702 -13.98 -37.36 -6.55
N LEU A 703 -13.77 -36.41 -5.63
CA LEU A 703 -13.36 -35.03 -5.88
C LEU A 703 -12.23 -35.03 -6.94
N PRO A 704 -12.35 -34.28 -8.07
CA PRO A 704 -11.19 -34.06 -8.94
C PRO A 704 -10.07 -33.43 -8.10
N SER A 705 -8.81 -33.74 -8.42
CA SER A 705 -7.55 -33.30 -7.77
C SER A 705 -7.70 -32.28 -6.63
N GLN A 706 -7.20 -32.62 -5.44
CA GLN A 706 -7.30 -31.79 -4.23
C GLN A 706 -7.14 -30.28 -4.49
N PRO A 707 -7.92 -29.43 -3.80
CA PRO A 707 -7.81 -27.97 -3.91
C PRO A 707 -6.35 -27.50 -3.85
N SER A 708 -6.00 -26.45 -4.61
CA SER A 708 -4.65 -25.89 -4.67
C SER A 708 -4.02 -25.76 -3.27
N LEU A 709 -2.99 -26.56 -2.99
CA LEU A 709 -2.20 -26.49 -1.77
C LEU A 709 -1.65 -25.06 -1.57
N ASN A 710 -1.30 -24.39 -2.67
CA ASN A 710 -0.73 -23.04 -2.66
C ASN A 710 -1.73 -22.02 -2.11
N ALA A 711 -2.97 -22.03 -2.61
CA ALA A 711 -4.01 -21.09 -2.17
C ALA A 711 -4.34 -21.26 -0.68
N ALA A 712 -4.37 -22.51 -0.19
CA ALA A 712 -4.56 -22.79 1.23
C ALA A 712 -3.39 -22.23 2.06
N ARG A 713 -2.16 -22.40 1.58
CA ARG A 713 -0.97 -21.87 2.24
C ARG A 713 -0.87 -20.35 2.21
N ILE A 714 -1.44 -19.65 1.23
CA ILE A 714 -1.57 -18.17 1.28
C ILE A 714 -2.31 -17.78 2.57
N GLY A 715 -3.46 -18.40 2.81
CA GLY A 715 -4.27 -18.14 4.00
C GLY A 715 -3.64 -18.60 5.33
N LEU A 716 -2.49 -19.29 5.31
CA LEU A 716 -1.79 -19.76 6.52
C LEU A 716 -0.45 -19.06 6.75
N SER A 717 0.21 -18.60 5.69
CA SER A 717 1.61 -18.15 5.74
C SER A 717 1.81 -16.68 5.36
N MET A 718 0.76 -15.98 4.94
CA MET A 718 0.82 -14.59 4.49
C MET A 718 0.01 -13.68 5.42
N ILE A 719 0.49 -12.46 5.64
CA ILE A 719 -0.08 -11.50 6.58
C ILE A 719 -0.20 -10.13 5.95
N ASP A 720 -1.36 -9.48 6.02
CA ASP A 720 -1.51 -8.09 5.57
C ASP A 720 -0.96 -7.11 6.61
N ALA A 721 -0.15 -6.13 6.18
CA ALA A 721 0.42 -5.13 7.09
C ALA A 721 -0.61 -4.07 7.52
N GLU A 722 -0.52 -3.60 8.76
CA GLU A 722 -1.46 -2.66 9.37
C GLU A 722 -1.66 -1.36 8.56
N GLY A 723 -0.58 -0.77 8.04
CA GLY A 723 -0.64 0.44 7.22
C GLY A 723 -1.35 0.26 5.87
N TYR A 724 -1.34 -0.95 5.31
CA TYR A 724 -2.14 -1.28 4.14
C TYR A 724 -3.64 -1.30 4.50
N ARG A 725 -3.95 -1.71 5.73
CA ARG A 725 -5.30 -1.99 6.19
C ARG A 725 -6.08 -0.81 6.73
N ALA A 726 -5.42 0.12 7.42
CA ALA A 726 -6.03 1.37 7.91
C ALA A 726 -6.67 2.19 6.76
N ARG A 727 -6.23 1.96 5.52
CA ARG A 727 -6.75 2.59 4.30
C ARG A 727 -7.96 1.86 3.70
N LEU A 728 -8.17 0.58 4.02
CA LEU A 728 -9.29 -0.23 3.52
C LEU A 728 -10.62 0.08 4.23
N SER A 729 -10.57 0.78 5.36
CA SER A 729 -11.74 1.34 6.06
C SER A 729 -12.04 2.78 5.66
N SER A 730 -11.37 3.33 4.64
CA SER A 730 -11.68 4.67 4.16
C SER A 730 -12.96 4.70 3.30
N PRO A 731 -13.72 5.81 3.28
CA PRO A 731 -14.81 6.02 2.32
C PRO A 731 -14.39 5.81 0.86
N TYR A 732 -13.13 6.12 0.52
CA TYR A 732 -12.58 5.80 -0.80
C TYR A 732 -12.67 4.30 -1.13
N HIS A 733 -12.32 3.42 -0.18
CA HIS A 733 -12.36 1.97 -0.43
C HIS A 733 -13.80 1.48 -0.69
N ARG A 734 -14.81 2.11 -0.07
CA ARG A 734 -16.22 1.87 -0.42
C ARG A 734 -16.55 2.35 -1.84
N CYS A 735 -16.02 3.48 -2.27
CA CYS A 735 -16.17 3.99 -3.65
C CYS A 735 -15.43 3.13 -4.70
N GLN A 736 -14.40 2.37 -4.33
CA GLN A 736 -13.83 1.36 -5.24
C GLN A 736 -14.82 0.24 -5.59
N GLN A 737 -15.87 0.06 -4.77
CA GLN A 737 -16.94 -0.87 -5.09
C GLN A 737 -17.99 -0.20 -5.97
N LEU A 738 -18.60 -1.00 -6.86
CA LEU A 738 -19.63 -0.50 -7.75
C LEU A 738 -20.91 -0.19 -6.99
N SER A 739 -21.50 0.97 -7.29
CA SER A 739 -22.86 1.28 -6.86
C SER A 739 -23.85 0.29 -7.49
N ARG A 740 -24.55 -0.49 -6.67
CA ARG A 740 -25.67 -1.34 -7.10
C ARG A 740 -26.94 -0.83 -6.44
N ASN A 741 -27.90 -0.31 -7.20
CA ASN A 741 -29.11 0.33 -6.64
C ASN A 741 -28.81 1.44 -5.62
N GLY A 742 -27.75 2.22 -5.84
CA GLY A 742 -27.31 3.28 -4.93
C GLY A 742 -26.46 2.82 -3.75
N TRP A 743 -26.17 1.52 -3.68
CA TRP A 743 -25.51 0.92 -2.53
C TRP A 743 -24.01 0.63 -2.82
N ARG A 744 -23.12 0.96 -1.87
CA ARG A 744 -21.64 0.76 -1.90
C ARG A 744 -21.16 0.25 -0.53
N GLY A 745 -20.25 -0.74 -0.46
CA GLY A 745 -19.64 -1.21 0.80
C GLY A 745 -19.98 -2.65 1.19
N PRO A 746 -20.28 -2.96 2.46
CA PRO A 746 -20.86 -4.26 2.89
C PRO A 746 -22.38 -4.40 2.66
N LYS A 747 -22.80 -5.35 1.81
CA LYS A 747 -24.16 -5.49 1.25
C LYS A 747 -25.05 -6.17 2.27
N SER A 748 -26.02 -5.46 2.83
CA SER A 748 -26.82 -5.95 3.95
C SER A 748 -28.30 -5.98 3.57
N VAL A 749 -28.91 -7.16 3.54
CA VAL A 749 -30.31 -7.35 3.14
C VAL A 749 -31.02 -8.19 4.18
N ARG A 750 -32.08 -7.65 4.78
CA ARG A 750 -32.98 -8.40 5.66
C ARG A 750 -34.10 -9.03 4.84
N ILE A 751 -34.22 -10.34 4.92
CA ILE A 751 -35.12 -11.15 4.10
C ILE A 751 -36.47 -11.30 4.79
N SER A 752 -36.45 -11.48 6.12
CA SER A 752 -37.66 -11.59 6.94
C SER A 752 -37.87 -10.33 7.80
N PRO A 753 -38.92 -9.53 7.57
CA PRO A 753 -39.26 -8.36 8.38
C PRO A 753 -40.05 -8.76 9.64
N SER A 754 -39.56 -9.75 10.41
CA SER A 754 -40.20 -10.08 11.68
C SER A 754 -40.12 -8.87 12.63
N ASP A 755 -41.29 -8.33 13.00
CA ASP A 755 -41.46 -7.24 13.98
C ASP A 755 -41.14 -7.70 15.41
N THR A 756 -41.01 -9.00 15.64
CA THR A 756 -40.59 -9.53 16.95
C THR A 756 -39.06 -9.57 17.04
N THR A 757 -38.53 -8.93 18.09
CA THR A 757 -37.10 -9.01 18.41
C THR A 757 -36.79 -10.45 18.83
N PRO A 758 -35.91 -11.16 18.09
CA PRO A 758 -35.52 -12.51 18.46
C PRO A 758 -34.79 -12.50 19.80
N VAL A 759 -34.82 -13.59 20.56
CA VAL A 759 -34.03 -13.68 21.80
C VAL A 759 -32.56 -13.91 21.46
N LEU A 760 -32.30 -14.68 20.40
CA LEU A 760 -30.97 -15.08 19.95
C LEU A 760 -30.69 -14.60 18.52
N SER A 761 -29.49 -14.10 18.26
CA SER A 761 -28.97 -13.88 16.90
C SER A 761 -27.85 -14.87 16.61
N VAL A 762 -27.99 -15.68 15.57
CA VAL A 762 -26.98 -16.64 15.13
C VAL A 762 -26.26 -16.06 13.91
N VAL A 763 -25.01 -15.64 14.10
CA VAL A 763 -24.13 -15.06 13.09
C VAL A 763 -23.24 -16.16 12.52
N LEU A 764 -23.40 -16.43 11.23
CA LEU A 764 -22.60 -17.40 10.48
C LEU A 764 -21.70 -16.65 9.51
N VAL A 765 -20.39 -16.77 9.67
CA VAL A 765 -19.43 -16.14 8.77
C VAL A 765 -18.77 -17.21 7.90
N ASP A 766 -18.87 -17.04 6.59
CA ASP A 766 -18.42 -18.02 5.60
C ASP A 766 -17.65 -17.34 4.45
N ARG A 767 -16.82 -18.14 3.77
CA ARG A 767 -15.99 -17.76 2.63
C ARG A 767 -16.59 -18.32 1.37
N ALA A 768 -17.19 -17.44 0.55
CA ALA A 768 -17.90 -17.82 -0.67
C ALA A 768 -19.03 -18.84 -0.44
N GLN A 769 -19.57 -18.91 0.78
CA GLN A 769 -20.57 -19.89 1.25
C GLN A 769 -20.16 -21.36 1.09
N ARG A 770 -18.85 -21.66 1.19
CA ARG A 770 -18.35 -23.02 1.02
C ARG A 770 -18.81 -24.00 2.10
N ASP A 771 -19.13 -23.50 3.30
CA ASP A 771 -19.49 -24.30 4.47
C ASP A 771 -21.01 -24.27 4.79
N CYS A 772 -21.79 -23.57 3.97
CA CYS A 772 -23.21 -23.30 4.20
C CYS A 772 -24.06 -24.58 4.37
N SER A 773 -23.81 -25.63 3.59
CA SER A 773 -24.56 -26.90 3.67
C SER A 773 -24.35 -27.61 5.01
N ILE A 774 -23.12 -27.60 5.50
CA ILE A 774 -22.71 -28.22 6.77
C ILE A 774 -23.28 -27.43 7.94
N LEU A 775 -23.14 -26.09 7.90
CA LEU A 775 -23.69 -25.20 8.91
C LEU A 775 -25.21 -25.32 9.01
N ARG A 776 -25.90 -25.43 7.86
CA ARG A 776 -27.35 -25.65 7.83
C ARG A 776 -27.74 -26.98 8.49
N ALA A 777 -27.01 -28.06 8.20
CA ALA A 777 -27.25 -29.35 8.83
C ALA A 777 -27.02 -29.30 10.36
N ALA A 778 -25.98 -28.58 10.80
CA ALA A 778 -25.69 -28.39 12.22
C ALA A 778 -26.80 -27.61 12.95
N LEU A 779 -27.31 -26.53 12.33
CA LEU A 779 -28.41 -25.73 12.88
C LEU A 779 -29.75 -26.46 12.88
N ALA A 780 -30.01 -27.33 11.89
CA ALA A 780 -31.26 -28.10 11.81
C ALA A 780 -31.42 -29.14 12.92
N ARG A 781 -30.33 -29.49 13.63
CA ARG A 781 -30.35 -30.46 14.75
C ARG A 781 -30.41 -29.80 16.13
N GLN A 782 -30.47 -28.48 16.19
CA GLN A 782 -30.56 -27.77 17.45
C GLN A 782 -31.93 -28.03 18.10
N THR A 783 -31.97 -28.20 19.41
CA THR A 783 -33.19 -28.53 20.18
C THR A 783 -34.20 -27.37 20.29
N ILE A 784 -33.74 -26.15 19.96
CA ILE A 784 -34.49 -24.90 19.99
C ILE A 784 -35.29 -24.70 18.69
N ASP A 785 -36.53 -24.23 18.84
CA ASP A 785 -37.39 -23.90 17.70
C ASP A 785 -36.81 -22.76 16.85
N ARG A 786 -36.93 -22.88 15.52
CA ARG A 786 -36.43 -21.89 14.56
C ARG A 786 -36.97 -20.48 14.78
N SER A 787 -38.18 -20.33 15.34
CA SER A 787 -38.77 -19.03 15.67
C SER A 787 -38.06 -18.30 16.81
N SER A 788 -37.24 -19.00 17.60
CA SER A 788 -36.59 -18.44 18.79
C SER A 788 -35.30 -17.68 18.47
N TYR A 789 -34.78 -17.78 17.24
CA TYR A 789 -33.54 -17.13 16.84
C TYR A 789 -33.62 -16.59 15.41
N GLU A 790 -32.89 -15.50 15.14
CA GLU A 790 -32.63 -15.08 13.76
C GLU A 790 -31.30 -15.64 13.24
N ARG A 791 -31.22 -15.88 11.94
CA ARG A 791 -30.00 -16.29 11.24
C ARG A 791 -29.46 -15.14 10.42
N ILE A 792 -28.21 -14.77 10.71
CA ILE A 792 -27.44 -13.75 10.00
C ILE A 792 -26.30 -14.46 9.27
N ILE A 793 -26.37 -14.53 7.94
CA ILE A 793 -25.29 -15.10 7.12
C ILE A 793 -24.41 -13.96 6.61
N VAL A 794 -23.11 -14.07 6.85
CA VAL A 794 -22.11 -13.10 6.42
C VAL A 794 -21.14 -13.79 5.46
N ASP A 795 -21.22 -13.45 4.17
CA ASP A 795 -20.20 -13.80 3.19
C ASP A 795 -19.09 -12.76 3.21
N LEU A 796 -17.83 -13.20 3.23
CA LEU A 796 -16.70 -12.27 3.26
C LEU A 796 -16.46 -11.55 1.92
N TYR A 797 -16.90 -12.13 0.81
CA TYR A 797 -16.75 -11.56 -0.53
C TYR A 797 -18.00 -10.74 -0.90
N ASP A 798 -18.27 -10.63 -2.19
CA ASP A 798 -19.23 -9.69 -2.79
C ASP A 798 -20.51 -10.34 -3.32
N GLU A 799 -20.64 -11.66 -3.17
CA GLU A 799 -21.75 -12.46 -3.67
C GLU A 799 -22.45 -13.23 -2.56
N ILE A 800 -23.79 -13.17 -2.58
CA ILE A 800 -24.66 -13.98 -1.73
C ILE A 800 -25.40 -14.93 -2.67
N HIS A 801 -25.26 -16.23 -2.43
CA HIS A 801 -25.91 -17.27 -3.19
C HIS A 801 -27.39 -17.33 -2.80
N GLU A 802 -28.25 -17.67 -3.77
CA GLU A 802 -29.69 -17.70 -3.54
C GLU A 802 -30.10 -18.71 -2.47
N LEU A 803 -29.41 -19.85 -2.38
CA LEU A 803 -29.67 -20.84 -1.33
C LEU A 803 -29.36 -20.29 0.06
N ALA A 804 -28.24 -19.58 0.24
CA ALA A 804 -27.90 -18.96 1.51
C ALA A 804 -28.91 -17.87 1.88
N ALA A 805 -29.35 -17.08 0.91
CA ALA A 805 -30.41 -16.10 1.11
C ALA A 805 -31.72 -16.76 1.58
N ARG A 806 -32.17 -17.86 0.96
CA ARG A 806 -33.42 -18.54 1.36
C ARG A 806 -33.42 -19.05 2.80
N ASP A 807 -32.25 -19.41 3.33
CA ASP A 807 -32.12 -20.02 4.66
C ASP A 807 -31.81 -19.01 5.78
N ALA A 808 -31.69 -17.71 5.46
CA ALA A 808 -31.32 -16.63 6.37
C ALA A 808 -32.44 -15.62 6.62
N ASP A 809 -32.45 -14.99 7.80
CA ASP A 809 -33.29 -13.82 8.07
C ASP A 809 -32.60 -12.53 7.63
N HIS A 810 -31.28 -12.53 7.65
CA HIS A 810 -30.43 -11.42 7.27
C HIS A 810 -29.19 -11.95 6.56
N VAL A 811 -28.85 -11.38 5.41
CA VAL A 811 -27.61 -11.67 4.70
C VAL A 811 -26.73 -10.44 4.58
N ILE A 812 -25.42 -10.63 4.75
CA ILE A 812 -24.40 -9.60 4.65
C ILE A 812 -23.31 -10.10 3.69
N ALA A 813 -22.93 -9.33 2.68
CA ALA A 813 -21.71 -9.56 1.89
C ALA A 813 -20.70 -8.46 2.22
N CYS A 814 -19.57 -8.78 2.84
CA CYS A 814 -18.61 -7.77 3.28
C CYS A 814 -17.88 -7.08 2.13
N CYS A 815 -17.95 -7.63 0.91
CA CYS A 815 -17.25 -7.16 -0.28
C CYS A 815 -15.76 -6.97 -0.03
N GLN A 816 -15.14 -7.88 0.74
CA GLN A 816 -13.70 -7.84 0.98
C GLN A 816 -12.97 -8.16 -0.33
N THR A 817 -12.01 -7.31 -0.63
CA THR A 817 -11.23 -7.32 -1.88
C THR A 817 -9.77 -7.67 -1.64
N ASP A 818 -9.45 -8.01 -0.39
CA ASP A 818 -8.13 -8.38 0.10
C ASP A 818 -7.69 -9.74 -0.44
N ILE A 819 -6.39 -10.00 -0.42
CA ILE A 819 -5.85 -11.31 -0.82
C ILE A 819 -6.36 -12.40 0.12
N ILE A 820 -6.44 -12.07 1.41
CA ILE A 820 -6.94 -12.95 2.45
C ILE A 820 -8.19 -12.31 3.04
N PRO A 821 -9.36 -12.97 2.95
CA PRO A 821 -10.56 -12.44 3.58
C PRO A 821 -10.42 -12.51 5.11
N HIS A 822 -10.81 -11.43 5.78
CA HIS A 822 -10.79 -11.27 7.22
C HIS A 822 -12.10 -11.73 7.85
N VAL A 823 -12.07 -12.93 8.44
CA VAL A 823 -13.19 -13.52 9.17
C VAL A 823 -13.66 -12.63 10.33
N GLY A 824 -12.72 -12.03 11.08
CA GLY A 824 -13.05 -11.13 12.20
C GLY A 824 -13.87 -9.91 11.79
N ARG A 825 -13.62 -9.35 10.59
CA ARG A 825 -14.44 -8.27 10.02
C ARG A 825 -15.87 -8.72 9.73
N GLY A 826 -16.02 -9.93 9.19
CA GLY A 826 -17.34 -10.54 8.99
C GLY A 826 -18.08 -10.78 10.30
N LEU A 827 -17.37 -11.28 11.33
CA LEU A 827 -17.95 -11.53 12.65
C LEU A 827 -18.40 -10.22 13.32
N ASN A 828 -17.58 -9.17 13.25
CA ASN A 828 -17.96 -7.84 13.73
C ASN A 828 -19.17 -7.27 12.97
N ALA A 829 -19.22 -7.41 11.63
CA ALA A 829 -20.36 -6.97 10.84
C ALA A 829 -21.66 -7.70 11.23
N GLY A 830 -21.60 -9.01 11.45
CA GLY A 830 -22.75 -9.80 11.91
C GLY A 830 -23.15 -9.48 13.37
N LEU A 831 -22.19 -9.27 14.26
CA LEU A 831 -22.45 -8.85 15.64
C LEU A 831 -23.15 -7.48 15.67
N LEU A 832 -22.72 -6.53 14.84
CA LEU A 832 -23.39 -5.24 14.70
C LEU A 832 -24.82 -5.37 14.14
N ALA A 833 -25.08 -6.36 13.29
CA ALA A 833 -26.41 -6.62 12.74
C ALA A 833 -27.36 -7.39 13.67
N SER A 834 -26.83 -7.93 14.78
CA SER A 834 -27.58 -8.77 15.73
C SER A 834 -28.63 -7.97 16.51
N ARG A 835 -29.87 -8.46 16.56
CA ARG A 835 -30.98 -7.90 17.35
C ARG A 835 -31.27 -8.67 18.64
N GLY A 836 -30.77 -9.89 18.76
CA GLY A 836 -30.95 -10.76 19.91
C GLY A 836 -30.29 -10.22 21.17
N LYS A 837 -30.84 -10.58 22.33
CA LYS A 837 -30.20 -10.34 23.63
C LYS A 837 -28.88 -11.10 23.76
N VAL A 838 -28.83 -12.29 23.15
CA VAL A 838 -27.64 -13.13 23.05
C VAL A 838 -27.24 -13.24 21.58
N SER A 839 -25.94 -13.13 21.31
CA SER A 839 -25.36 -13.36 19.99
C SER A 839 -24.51 -14.62 20.00
N VAL A 840 -24.68 -15.45 18.99
CA VAL A 840 -23.89 -16.66 18.73
C VAL A 840 -23.07 -16.43 17.47
N LEU A 841 -21.75 -16.33 17.62
CA LEU A 841 -20.81 -16.05 16.56
C LEU A 841 -20.15 -17.35 16.10
N ILE A 842 -20.28 -17.71 14.82
CA ILE A 842 -19.78 -18.98 14.27
C ILE A 842 -18.89 -18.72 13.05
N ALA A 843 -17.69 -19.32 13.05
CA ALA A 843 -16.78 -19.27 11.91
C ALA A 843 -15.83 -20.48 11.86
N GLY A 844 -15.29 -20.76 10.66
CA GLY A 844 -14.15 -21.67 10.49
C GLY A 844 -14.48 -23.16 10.37
N VAL A 845 -15.63 -23.52 9.80
CA VAL A 845 -15.96 -24.93 9.55
C VAL A 845 -14.99 -25.51 8.51
N LEU A 846 -14.38 -26.67 8.78
CA LEU A 846 -13.60 -27.42 7.80
C LEU A 846 -14.15 -28.86 7.69
N PRO A 847 -14.65 -29.29 6.52
CA PRO A 847 -15.12 -30.65 6.31
C PRO A 847 -13.96 -31.61 6.08
N LEU A 848 -13.69 -32.51 7.02
CA LEU A 848 -12.80 -33.66 6.78
C LEU A 848 -13.36 -35.00 7.26
N SER A 849 -14.53 -35.05 7.92
CA SER A 849 -15.14 -36.34 8.29
C SER A 849 -16.26 -36.74 7.31
N GLU A 850 -16.50 -38.04 7.19
CA GLU A 850 -17.59 -38.61 6.37
C GLU A 850 -18.99 -38.17 6.86
N HIS A 851 -19.08 -37.64 8.09
CA HIS A 851 -20.28 -37.05 8.71
C HIS A 851 -19.93 -35.73 9.44
N PRO A 852 -19.59 -34.66 8.72
CA PRO A 852 -19.00 -33.44 9.31
C PRO A 852 -19.98 -32.67 10.19
N ALA A 853 -21.28 -32.82 9.94
CA ALA A 853 -22.30 -32.19 10.77
C ALA A 853 -22.17 -32.66 12.23
N ASP A 854 -22.09 -33.97 12.50
CA ASP A 854 -22.16 -34.56 13.87
C ASP A 854 -21.09 -34.05 14.85
N SER A 855 -20.02 -33.42 14.34
CA SER A 855 -18.88 -32.97 15.13
C SER A 855 -18.70 -31.45 15.27
N ILE A 856 -19.56 -30.61 14.67
CA ILE A 856 -19.32 -29.15 14.64
C ILE A 856 -19.99 -28.39 15.78
N LEU A 857 -21.27 -28.65 16.05
CA LEU A 857 -22.01 -27.96 17.11
C LEU A 857 -22.80 -28.98 17.93
N PRO A 858 -22.67 -28.98 19.27
CA PRO A 858 -23.53 -29.78 20.15
C PRO A 858 -25.01 -29.49 19.87
N ALA A 859 -25.87 -30.51 19.93
CA ALA A 859 -27.30 -30.37 19.61
C ALA A 859 -28.06 -29.45 20.59
N ASP A 860 -27.52 -29.24 21.78
CA ASP A 860 -28.02 -28.39 22.84
C ASP A 860 -27.27 -27.04 22.94
N PHE A 861 -26.35 -26.74 22.03
CA PHE A 861 -25.51 -25.53 22.13
C PHE A 861 -26.33 -24.23 22.11
N LEU A 862 -27.29 -24.09 21.18
CA LEU A 862 -28.14 -22.91 21.14
C LEU A 862 -29.12 -22.83 22.32
N GLU A 863 -29.53 -23.98 22.87
CA GLU A 863 -30.34 -24.02 24.09
C GLU A 863 -29.54 -23.52 25.30
N ASN A 864 -28.28 -23.95 25.43
CA ASN A 864 -27.37 -23.46 26.47
C ASN A 864 -27.05 -21.97 26.28
N ALA A 865 -26.86 -21.50 25.03
CA ALA A 865 -26.70 -20.08 24.72
C ALA A 865 -27.94 -19.25 25.09
N LEU A 866 -29.14 -19.78 24.86
CA LEU A 866 -30.39 -19.12 25.24
C LEU A 866 -30.46 -18.85 26.74
N ARG A 867 -29.96 -19.76 27.59
CA ARG A 867 -29.95 -19.56 29.06
C ARG A 867 -29.16 -18.33 29.51
N LEU A 868 -28.21 -17.84 28.69
CA LEU A 868 -27.47 -16.60 28.96
C LEU A 868 -28.38 -15.35 28.93
N SER A 869 -29.56 -15.41 28.30
CA SER A 869 -30.51 -14.30 28.27
C SER A 869 -31.23 -14.07 29.61
N ASP A 870 -31.30 -15.12 30.44
CA ASP A 870 -32.07 -15.14 31.69
C ASP A 870 -31.18 -14.97 32.93
N MET A 871 -29.86 -14.94 32.74
CA MET A 871 -28.92 -14.72 33.81
C MET A 871 -28.88 -13.23 34.20
N GLU A 872 -29.28 -12.92 35.43
CA GLU A 872 -29.09 -11.59 36.05
C GLU A 872 -27.60 -11.22 36.21
N ARG A 873 -26.68 -12.19 36.05
CA ARG A 873 -25.22 -11.96 36.11
C ARG A 873 -24.65 -11.76 34.71
N ALA A 874 -24.29 -10.50 34.40
CA ALA A 874 -23.29 -10.19 33.38
C ALA A 874 -21.97 -10.95 33.67
N GLY A 875 -21.19 -11.30 32.63
CA GLY A 875 -19.88 -11.94 32.83
C GLY A 875 -19.80 -13.43 32.50
N HIS A 876 -20.63 -13.96 31.59
CA HIS A 876 -20.60 -15.37 31.18
C HIS A 876 -20.69 -15.55 29.66
N VAL A 877 -19.76 -16.33 29.10
CA VAL A 877 -19.66 -16.64 27.67
C VAL A 877 -19.44 -18.15 27.48
N LEU A 878 -20.15 -18.74 26.52
CA LEU A 878 -19.93 -20.12 26.09
C LEU A 878 -19.00 -20.12 24.88
N PHE A 879 -17.99 -20.98 24.90
CA PHE A 879 -17.10 -21.17 23.77
C PHE A 879 -17.03 -22.66 23.41
N HIS A 880 -17.19 -22.95 22.11
CA HIS A 880 -17.04 -24.29 21.55
C HIS A 880 -16.03 -24.23 20.41
N ARG A 881 -14.86 -24.84 20.61
CA ARG A 881 -13.82 -24.91 19.60
C ARG A 881 -14.05 -26.08 18.65
N PHE A 882 -13.90 -25.85 17.36
CA PHE A 882 -13.97 -26.93 16.37
C PHE A 882 -12.62 -27.67 16.27
N PRO A 883 -12.60 -28.99 15.99
CA PRO A 883 -11.37 -29.79 16.00
C PRO A 883 -10.26 -29.31 15.04
N ASN A 884 -10.62 -28.64 13.95
CA ASN A 884 -9.69 -28.23 12.88
C ASN A 884 -9.51 -26.70 12.78
N GLY A 885 -9.81 -25.98 13.86
CA GLY A 885 -9.81 -24.52 13.90
C GLY A 885 -11.20 -23.93 13.67
N GLY A 886 -11.43 -22.71 14.16
CA GLY A 886 -12.76 -22.13 14.21
C GLY A 886 -13.49 -22.45 15.51
N GLY A 887 -14.74 -22.03 15.58
CA GLY A 887 -15.59 -22.30 16.72
C GLY A 887 -16.92 -21.57 16.69
N ALA A 888 -17.64 -21.73 17.80
CA ALA A 888 -18.83 -20.98 18.13
C ALA A 888 -18.65 -20.30 19.49
N LEU A 889 -18.96 -19.00 19.57
CA LEU A 889 -18.91 -18.21 20.80
C LEU A 889 -20.29 -17.60 21.04
N ALA A 890 -20.87 -17.82 22.22
CA ALA A 890 -22.16 -17.26 22.60
C ALA A 890 -22.02 -16.37 23.85
N GLY A 891 -22.58 -15.17 23.80
CA GLY A 891 -22.55 -14.21 24.90
C GLY A 891 -23.66 -13.18 24.79
N GLN A 892 -23.90 -12.41 25.86
CA GLN A 892 -24.83 -11.29 25.80
C GLN A 892 -24.34 -10.28 24.76
N THR A 893 -25.22 -9.88 23.83
CA THR A 893 -24.84 -9.02 22.69
C THR A 893 -24.23 -7.70 23.16
N THR A 894 -24.78 -7.12 24.23
CA THR A 894 -24.26 -5.90 24.86
C THR A 894 -22.86 -6.08 25.44
N GLU A 895 -22.58 -7.22 26.09
CA GLU A 895 -21.27 -7.53 26.67
C GLU A 895 -20.20 -7.77 25.60
N LEU A 896 -20.55 -8.50 24.53
CA LEU A 896 -19.65 -8.72 23.40
C LEU A 896 -19.30 -7.40 22.69
N LEU A 897 -20.29 -6.50 22.52
CA LEU A 897 -20.06 -5.16 21.99
C LEU A 897 -19.23 -4.30 22.96
N ALA A 898 -19.50 -4.39 24.27
CA ALA A 898 -18.77 -3.65 25.30
C ALA A 898 -17.29 -4.03 25.38
N SER A 899 -16.97 -5.25 24.95
CA SER A 899 -15.62 -5.80 24.90
C SER A 899 -14.87 -5.49 23.58
N TRP A 900 -15.32 -4.46 22.85
CA TRP A 900 -14.75 -3.99 21.58
C TRP A 900 -14.81 -5.00 20.42
N GLY A 901 -15.64 -6.05 20.55
CA GLY A 901 -15.80 -7.12 19.55
C GLY A 901 -14.50 -7.89 19.27
N LEU A 902 -14.42 -8.47 18.07
CA LEU A 902 -13.23 -9.19 17.64
C LEU A 902 -12.10 -8.24 17.25
N ASP A 903 -10.88 -8.62 17.62
CA ASP A 903 -9.66 -7.95 17.21
C ASP A 903 -9.48 -8.17 15.71
N GLU A 904 -9.63 -7.09 14.94
CA GLU A 904 -9.37 -7.19 13.53
C GLU A 904 -7.89 -7.52 13.30
N HIS A 905 -6.96 -7.23 14.24
CA HIS A 905 -5.55 -7.58 14.13
C HIS A 905 -5.31 -9.10 14.06
N GLU A 906 -6.03 -9.91 14.83
CA GLU A 906 -5.94 -11.38 14.71
C GLU A 906 -6.43 -11.88 13.34
N ALA A 907 -7.31 -11.12 12.68
CA ALA A 907 -7.78 -11.44 11.34
C ALA A 907 -6.72 -11.19 10.24
N PHE A 908 -5.56 -10.58 10.56
CA PHE A 908 -4.47 -10.35 9.59
C PHE A 908 -3.90 -11.63 8.96
N GLN A 909 -4.25 -12.80 9.49
CA GLN A 909 -3.72 -14.10 9.09
C GLN A 909 -4.74 -15.01 8.40
N GLY A 910 -5.98 -14.55 8.14
CA GLY A 910 -7.03 -15.40 7.55
C GLY A 910 -7.41 -16.62 8.39
N HIS A 911 -6.92 -16.71 9.63
CA HIS A 911 -7.06 -17.87 10.49
C HIS A 911 -8.40 -17.86 11.21
N ALA A 912 -8.94 -19.06 11.42
CA ALA A 912 -10.23 -19.30 12.06
C ALA A 912 -10.23 -19.05 13.59
N ASP A 913 -9.11 -18.66 14.20
CA ASP A 913 -8.97 -18.66 15.68
C ASP A 913 -9.25 -17.29 16.34
N GLY A 914 -9.77 -16.32 15.57
CA GLY A 914 -10.17 -15.01 16.11
C GLY A 914 -11.23 -15.10 17.20
N LEU A 915 -12.05 -16.17 17.22
CA LEU A 915 -12.99 -16.43 18.31
C LEU A 915 -12.29 -16.91 19.59
N ALA A 916 -11.22 -17.71 19.49
CA ALA A 916 -10.45 -18.12 20.64
C ALA A 916 -9.66 -16.95 21.25
N ASP A 917 -9.09 -16.09 20.42
CA ASP A 917 -8.51 -14.84 20.91
C ASP A 917 -9.55 -14.00 21.64
N PHE A 918 -10.73 -13.82 21.04
CA PHE A 918 -11.78 -13.02 21.66
C PHE A 918 -12.22 -13.60 23.00
N ALA A 919 -12.38 -14.92 23.10
CA ALA A 919 -12.63 -15.61 24.36
C ALA A 919 -11.52 -15.36 25.40
N ASN A 920 -10.24 -15.42 25.00
CA ASN A 920 -9.12 -15.13 25.90
C ASN A 920 -9.13 -13.67 26.39
N ARG A 921 -9.46 -12.71 25.52
CA ARG A 921 -9.59 -11.29 25.90
C ARG A 921 -10.75 -11.05 26.86
N LEU A 922 -11.89 -11.69 26.63
CA LEU A 922 -13.04 -11.68 27.53
C LEU A 922 -12.65 -12.25 28.90
N HIS A 923 -11.93 -13.38 28.93
CA HIS A 923 -11.40 -13.94 30.17
C HIS A 923 -10.46 -12.96 30.91
N ALA A 924 -9.58 -12.28 30.18
CA ALA A 924 -8.70 -11.26 30.76
C ALA A 924 -9.45 -10.02 31.28
N LEU A 925 -10.65 -9.74 30.77
CA LEU A 925 -11.58 -8.70 31.26
C LEU A 925 -12.42 -9.15 32.48
N GLY A 926 -12.23 -10.39 32.96
CA GLY A 926 -12.97 -10.93 34.10
C GLY A 926 -14.28 -11.62 33.72
N VAL A 927 -14.54 -11.85 32.42
CA VAL A 927 -15.68 -12.63 31.94
C VAL A 927 -15.39 -14.12 32.13
N THR A 928 -16.36 -14.86 32.66
CA THR A 928 -16.27 -16.32 32.79
C THR A 928 -16.49 -16.96 31.43
N VAL A 929 -15.48 -17.64 30.91
CA VAL A 929 -15.57 -18.39 29.65
C VAL A 929 -15.70 -19.88 29.97
N GLU A 930 -16.83 -20.47 29.59
CA GLU A 930 -17.10 -21.90 29.71
C GLU A 930 -16.79 -22.59 28.37
N GLU A 931 -15.74 -23.41 28.34
CA GLU A 931 -15.34 -24.16 27.15
C GLU A 931 -15.96 -25.56 27.18
N THR A 932 -16.80 -25.85 26.18
CA THR A 932 -17.64 -27.07 26.16
C THR A 932 -16.91 -28.34 25.69
N THR A 933 -15.70 -28.21 25.14
CA THR A 933 -14.89 -29.36 24.70
C THR A 933 -13.40 -29.11 24.96
N PRO A 934 -12.72 -29.93 25.78
CA PRO A 934 -11.27 -29.85 25.96
C PRO A 934 -10.51 -30.57 24.83
N GLY A 935 -10.94 -30.37 23.58
CA GLY A 935 -10.33 -30.99 22.42
C GLY A 935 -9.04 -30.28 22.06
N SER A 936 -7.90 -30.86 22.45
CA SER A 936 -6.60 -30.39 21.97
C SER A 936 -6.57 -30.54 20.44
N PRO A 937 -6.25 -29.48 19.67
CA PRO A 937 -5.99 -29.64 18.25
C PRO A 937 -4.86 -30.66 18.05
N THR A 938 -4.71 -31.24 16.86
CA THR A 938 -3.45 -31.92 16.51
C THR A 938 -2.32 -30.89 16.67
N ALA A 939 -1.63 -30.95 17.81
CA ALA A 939 -0.84 -29.85 18.37
C ALA A 939 0.28 -29.39 17.43
N GLU A 940 0.83 -30.30 16.63
CA GLU A 940 2.03 -30.04 15.82
C GLU A 940 1.85 -28.92 14.78
N THR A 941 0.71 -28.81 14.11
CA THR A 941 0.55 -27.85 12.99
C THR A 941 0.22 -26.44 13.47
N LEU A 942 -0.58 -26.31 14.54
CA LEU A 942 -0.94 -25.03 15.14
C LEU A 942 0.19 -24.47 16.01
N GLU A 943 1.00 -25.31 16.65
CA GLU A 943 2.08 -24.88 17.53
C GLU A 943 3.29 -24.33 16.75
N GLU A 944 3.65 -24.91 15.61
CA GLU A 944 4.68 -24.32 14.73
C GLU A 944 4.25 -22.96 14.15
N LEU A 945 2.98 -22.83 13.72
CA LEU A 945 2.41 -21.57 13.23
C LEU A 945 2.34 -20.50 14.33
N ASN A 946 1.90 -20.88 15.52
CA ASN A 946 1.84 -19.99 16.69
C ASN A 946 3.24 -19.55 17.12
N THR A 947 4.26 -20.40 16.98
CA THR A 947 5.64 -20.08 17.35
C THR A 947 6.21 -18.99 16.45
N LEU A 948 6.07 -19.13 15.12
CA LEU A 948 6.48 -18.10 14.18
C LEU A 948 5.69 -16.81 14.42
N ARG A 949 4.35 -16.89 14.49
CA ARG A 949 3.43 -15.77 14.77
C ARG A 949 3.84 -14.98 16.02
N HIS A 950 4.03 -15.65 17.14
CA HIS A 950 4.42 -15.05 18.40
C HIS A 950 5.86 -14.53 18.42
N ALA A 951 6.70 -14.98 17.49
CA ALA A 951 8.04 -14.45 17.31
C ALA A 951 8.04 -13.22 16.37
N LEU A 952 7.05 -13.09 15.49
CA LEU A 952 6.83 -11.91 14.65
C LEU A 952 6.16 -10.77 15.44
N TRP A 953 5.16 -11.09 16.27
CA TRP A 953 4.51 -10.15 17.19
C TRP A 953 4.54 -10.67 18.62
N PRO A 954 5.62 -10.35 19.38
CA PRO A 954 5.72 -10.71 20.79
C PRO A 954 4.55 -10.17 21.63
N ILE A 955 3.89 -9.08 21.20
CA ILE A 955 2.73 -8.52 21.89
C ILE A 955 1.54 -9.50 21.94
N LEU A 956 1.43 -10.42 20.96
CA LEU A 956 0.41 -11.49 20.98
C LEU A 956 0.69 -12.54 22.06
N LYS A 957 1.92 -12.64 22.58
CA LYS A 957 2.26 -13.51 23.73
C LYS A 957 1.80 -12.95 25.07
N GLN A 958 1.37 -11.69 25.14
CA GLN A 958 1.01 -11.07 26.41
C GLN A 958 -0.30 -11.67 26.92
N SER A 959 -0.20 -12.57 27.89
CA SER A 959 -1.32 -13.32 28.50
C SER A 959 -2.36 -12.47 29.23
N LYS A 960 -2.26 -11.14 29.19
CA LYS A 960 -3.13 -10.17 29.86
C LYS A 960 -3.73 -9.14 28.89
N ARG A 961 -3.75 -9.43 27.58
CA ARG A 961 -4.36 -8.53 26.61
C ARG A 961 -5.87 -8.50 26.83
N SER A 962 -6.40 -7.35 27.24
CA SER A 962 -7.84 -7.10 27.40
C SER A 962 -8.46 -6.34 26.21
N ASN A 963 -7.66 -5.50 25.55
CA ASN A 963 -8.12 -4.68 24.41
C ASN A 963 -7.65 -5.27 23.07
N PRO A 964 -8.43 -5.13 21.98
CA PRO A 964 -7.96 -5.46 20.65
C PRO A 964 -6.79 -4.54 20.25
N LEU A 965 -5.84 -5.04 19.46
CA LEU A 965 -4.79 -4.19 18.87
C LEU A 965 -5.37 -3.33 17.74
N LEU A 966 -6.37 -3.85 17.02
CA LEU A 966 -7.14 -3.10 16.04
C LEU A 966 -8.64 -3.39 16.23
N GLY A 967 -9.33 -2.51 16.96
CA GLY A 967 -10.78 -2.57 17.13
C GLY A 967 -11.54 -2.11 15.89
N ASN A 968 -12.70 -2.70 15.62
CA ASN A 968 -13.62 -2.19 14.61
C ASN A 968 -14.22 -0.85 15.07
N HIS A 969 -14.03 0.22 14.28
CA HIS A 969 -14.45 1.56 14.68
C HIS A 969 -15.96 1.68 14.97
N LEU A 970 -16.82 0.95 14.25
CA LEU A 970 -18.27 0.95 14.50
C LEU A 970 -18.63 0.18 15.78
N VAL A 971 -17.89 -0.88 16.11
CA VAL A 971 -18.04 -1.57 17.40
C VAL A 971 -17.57 -0.67 18.54
N THR A 972 -16.45 0.04 18.37
CA THR A 972 -15.94 1.06 19.30
C THR A 972 -16.98 2.16 19.54
N GLN A 973 -17.54 2.76 18.48
CA GLN A 973 -18.57 3.80 18.59
C GLN A 973 -19.86 3.29 19.25
N ARG A 974 -20.29 2.07 18.93
CA ARG A 974 -21.49 1.48 19.54
C ARG A 974 -21.25 1.10 20.99
N ASN A 975 -20.05 0.65 21.36
CA ASN A 975 -19.64 0.44 22.74
C ASN A 975 -19.70 1.77 23.52
N GLU A 976 -19.09 2.83 22.98
CA GLU A 976 -19.17 4.18 23.53
C GLU A 976 -20.64 4.61 23.72
N LYS A 977 -21.51 4.34 22.74
CA LYS A 977 -22.95 4.63 22.83
C LYS A 977 -23.70 3.82 23.89
N ILE A 978 -23.43 2.52 24.01
CA ILE A 978 -24.03 1.65 25.03
C ILE A 978 -23.61 2.11 26.43
N ASN A 979 -22.34 2.47 26.60
CA ASN A 979 -21.85 3.04 27.86
C ASN A 979 -22.49 4.41 28.16
N MET A 980 -22.81 5.21 27.13
CA MET A 980 -23.53 6.49 27.27
C MET A 980 -25.03 6.33 27.62
N GLU A 981 -25.69 5.24 27.24
CA GLU A 981 -27.11 5.00 27.50
C GLU A 981 -27.37 4.38 28.89
N GLY A 982 -26.37 3.75 29.51
CA GLY A 982 -26.46 3.16 30.86
C GLY A 982 -26.29 4.14 32.03
N ASP A 983 -25.56 5.24 31.84
CA ASP A 983 -25.29 6.27 32.85
C ASP A 983 -25.82 7.63 32.37
N GLY A 984 -26.96 8.06 32.91
CA GLY A 984 -27.80 9.15 32.39
C GLY A 984 -27.09 10.47 32.03
N LEU A 985 -27.29 10.89 30.77
CA LEU A 985 -27.40 12.27 30.23
C LEU A 985 -26.64 13.42 30.94
N ASN A 986 -25.75 14.15 30.23
CA ASN A 986 -26.09 15.49 29.65
C ASN A 986 -24.90 16.45 29.32
N ILE A 987 -23.68 16.42 29.88
CA ILE A 987 -22.99 17.74 30.05
C ILE A 987 -21.73 18.13 29.26
N LEU A 988 -20.98 17.23 28.61
CA LEU A 988 -19.80 17.64 27.80
C LEU A 988 -19.97 17.45 26.29
N GLN A 989 -21.10 16.93 25.83
CA GLN A 989 -21.39 16.83 24.38
C GLN A 989 -21.55 18.20 23.70
N LYS A 990 -21.60 19.30 24.47
CA LYS A 990 -21.77 20.67 23.97
C LYS A 990 -20.76 21.69 24.47
N ILE A 991 -19.93 21.41 25.47
CA ILE A 991 -18.84 22.35 25.81
C ILE A 991 -17.73 22.16 24.79
N ASN A 992 -17.70 23.07 23.83
CA ASN A 992 -16.68 23.28 22.81
C ASN A 992 -16.81 22.48 21.52
N GLN A 993 -17.97 22.56 20.84
CA GLN A 993 -17.98 22.52 19.37
C GLN A 993 -17.12 23.63 18.72
N THR A 994 -16.59 24.60 19.48
CA THR A 994 -15.74 25.70 19.00
C THR A 994 -15.01 26.24 20.21
N VAL A 995 -13.67 26.15 20.27
CA VAL A 995 -12.94 27.02 21.20
C VAL A 995 -13.03 28.44 20.64
N LEU A 996 -13.58 29.37 21.42
CA LEU A 996 -12.98 30.68 21.74
C LEU A 996 -13.81 31.39 22.84
N VAL A 997 -13.14 31.67 23.97
CA VAL A 997 -13.26 32.80 24.94
C VAL A 997 -14.65 33.20 25.51
N ASP A 998 -14.67 33.42 26.83
CA ASP A 998 -15.66 34.17 27.63
C ASP A 998 -17.14 34.09 27.21
N SER A 999 -17.80 32.99 27.55
CA SER A 999 -19.09 32.97 28.29
C SER A 999 -19.66 31.55 28.24
N LEU A 1000 -19.93 30.97 29.41
CA LEU A 1000 -20.85 29.86 29.55
C LEU A 1000 -22.00 30.41 30.37
N ASP A 1001 -23.12 30.67 29.71
CA ASP A 1001 -24.41 30.85 30.39
C ASP A 1001 -24.88 29.50 30.96
N GLU A 1002 -25.65 29.61 32.03
CA GLU A 1002 -26.14 28.58 32.95
C GLU A 1002 -26.77 27.35 32.24
N GLY A 1003 -25.96 26.32 31.98
CA GLY A 1003 -26.42 24.95 31.68
C GLY A 1003 -26.38 24.07 32.93
N GLU A 1004 -27.31 23.12 33.05
CA GLU A 1004 -27.43 22.19 34.19
C GLU A 1004 -26.08 21.48 34.45
N GLY A 1005 -25.54 21.54 35.68
CA GLY A 1005 -24.27 20.87 36.07
C GLY A 1005 -24.41 19.34 36.24
N PHE A 1006 -23.31 18.57 36.19
CA PHE A 1006 -23.38 17.09 36.17
C PHE A 1006 -23.17 16.51 37.56
N VAL A 1007 -24.02 15.59 38.02
CA VAL A 1007 -23.98 15.02 39.37
C VAL A 1007 -23.36 13.62 39.35
N VAL A 1008 -22.30 13.40 40.11
CA VAL A 1008 -21.74 12.07 40.39
C VAL A 1008 -22.13 11.67 41.81
N SER A 1009 -22.92 10.60 41.95
CA SER A 1009 -23.36 10.09 43.27
C SER A 1009 -22.17 9.54 44.07
N PHE A 1010 -22.24 9.61 45.40
CA PHE A 1010 -21.25 9.00 46.28
C PHE A 1010 -21.21 7.46 46.13
N ASP A 1011 -22.30 6.85 45.65
CA ASP A 1011 -22.42 5.40 45.38
C ASP A 1011 -21.74 4.95 44.08
N ALA A 1012 -21.22 5.88 43.27
CA ALA A 1012 -20.45 5.55 42.08
C ALA A 1012 -19.13 4.85 42.47
N ILE A 1013 -18.76 3.79 41.73
CA ILE A 1013 -17.56 2.98 42.02
C ILE A 1013 -16.33 3.92 42.16
N PRO A 1014 -15.59 3.86 43.30
CA PRO A 1014 -14.38 4.68 43.48
C PRO A 1014 -13.38 4.43 42.35
N GLY A 1015 -12.93 5.50 41.68
CA GLY A 1015 -12.05 5.41 40.50
C GLY A 1015 -12.74 5.64 39.16
N TYR A 1016 -14.01 6.07 39.13
CA TYR A 1016 -14.66 6.54 37.92
C TYR A 1016 -13.89 7.74 37.32
N VAL A 1017 -13.33 7.58 36.12
CA VAL A 1017 -12.54 8.61 35.41
C VAL A 1017 -13.35 9.19 34.26
N LEU A 1018 -13.72 10.46 34.36
CA LEU A 1018 -14.26 11.25 33.26
C LEU A 1018 -13.11 11.72 32.37
N LYS A 1019 -13.02 11.21 31.14
CA LYS A 1019 -12.00 11.56 30.14
C LYS A 1019 -12.48 12.69 29.22
N GLY A 1020 -11.65 13.71 29.01
CA GLY A 1020 -11.86 14.78 28.04
C GLY A 1020 -11.24 14.48 26.66
N LYS A 1021 -11.41 15.39 25.67
CA LYS A 1021 -10.68 15.30 24.40
C LYS A 1021 -9.22 15.71 24.55
N HIS A 1022 -8.37 15.25 23.63
CA HIS A 1022 -7.03 15.78 23.44
C HIS A 1022 -7.12 17.21 22.87
N ILE A 1023 -6.53 18.18 23.56
CA ILE A 1023 -6.51 19.59 23.18
C ILE A 1023 -5.06 20.01 22.94
N SER A 1024 -4.74 20.52 21.76
CA SER A 1024 -3.42 21.12 21.50
C SER A 1024 -3.39 22.51 22.14
N LEU A 1025 -2.56 22.68 23.16
CA LEU A 1025 -2.34 23.97 23.80
C LEU A 1025 -0.97 24.55 23.39
N PRO A 1026 -0.84 25.85 23.10
CA PRO A 1026 0.46 26.50 23.01
C PRO A 1026 1.33 26.24 24.25
N SER A 1027 2.64 26.36 24.11
CA SER A 1027 3.53 26.34 25.28
C SER A 1027 3.23 27.55 26.17
N GLY A 1028 3.03 27.34 27.46
CA GLY A 1028 2.65 28.42 28.37
C GLY A 1028 2.12 27.91 29.69
N THR A 1029 1.90 28.85 30.61
CA THR A 1029 1.32 28.54 31.92
C THR A 1029 -0.18 28.79 31.90
N TYR A 1030 -0.95 27.78 32.28
CA TYR A 1030 -2.41 27.81 32.26
C TYR A 1030 -2.97 27.73 33.67
N ARG A 1031 -4.13 28.36 33.87
CA ARG A 1031 -4.95 28.30 35.07
C ARG A 1031 -6.32 27.73 34.72
N LEU A 1032 -6.65 26.58 35.29
CA LEU A 1032 -7.95 25.95 35.23
C LEU A 1032 -8.73 26.27 36.52
N VAL A 1033 -9.97 26.72 36.39
CA VAL A 1033 -10.89 26.99 37.50
C VAL A 1033 -12.07 26.04 37.38
N VAL A 1034 -12.33 25.23 38.40
CA VAL A 1034 -13.43 24.26 38.45
C VAL A 1034 -14.41 24.69 39.53
N THR A 1035 -15.64 25.02 39.17
CA THR A 1035 -16.71 25.36 40.12
C THR A 1035 -17.72 24.23 40.20
N GLY A 1036 -18.25 23.97 41.39
CA GLY A 1036 -19.24 22.93 41.59
C GLY A 1036 -19.89 22.95 42.97
N GLN A 1037 -20.94 22.16 43.13
CA GLN A 1037 -21.60 21.90 44.40
C GLN A 1037 -21.18 20.53 44.94
N VAL A 1038 -21.03 20.44 46.25
CA VAL A 1038 -20.66 19.19 46.91
C VAL A 1038 -21.63 18.96 48.06
N TRP A 1039 -22.18 17.76 48.15
CA TRP A 1039 -23.04 17.36 49.27
C TRP A 1039 -22.78 15.90 49.65
N ASN A 1040 -23.31 15.47 50.79
CA ASN A 1040 -23.04 14.13 51.35
C ASN A 1040 -21.54 13.81 51.53
N THR A 1041 -20.74 14.83 51.84
CA THR A 1041 -19.29 14.70 52.02
C THR A 1041 -18.97 13.90 53.28
N GLN A 1042 -18.26 12.77 53.13
CA GLN A 1042 -17.81 11.96 54.26
C GLN A 1042 -16.68 12.64 55.04
N ASN A 1043 -15.73 13.26 54.34
CA ASN A 1043 -14.65 14.03 54.97
C ASN A 1043 -14.32 15.31 54.17
N PRO A 1044 -14.67 16.51 54.67
CA PRO A 1044 -14.50 17.78 53.94
C PRO A 1044 -13.05 18.19 53.68
N HIS A 1045 -12.08 17.61 54.41
CA HIS A 1045 -10.66 17.87 54.23
C HIS A 1045 -9.98 16.90 53.25
N LYS A 1046 -10.68 15.85 52.79
CA LYS A 1046 -10.17 14.95 51.76
C LYS A 1046 -10.65 15.42 50.37
N PRO A 1047 -9.85 15.19 49.32
CA PRO A 1047 -10.29 15.43 47.95
C PRO A 1047 -11.58 14.67 47.64
N VAL A 1048 -12.51 15.33 46.97
CA VAL A 1048 -13.75 14.72 46.46
C VAL A 1048 -13.65 14.43 44.97
N LEU A 1049 -12.80 15.17 44.25
CA LEU A 1049 -12.41 14.94 42.87
C LEU A 1049 -10.89 14.91 42.75
N GLY A 1050 -10.35 13.97 41.99
CA GLY A 1050 -9.01 14.00 41.42
C GLY A 1050 -9.05 14.66 40.05
N MET A 1051 -7.96 15.27 39.63
CA MET A 1051 -7.80 15.82 38.30
C MET A 1051 -6.42 15.47 37.78
N GLU A 1052 -6.35 14.95 36.56
CA GLU A 1052 -5.11 14.64 35.86
C GLU A 1052 -5.08 15.35 34.51
N ILE A 1053 -3.88 15.76 34.10
CA ILE A 1053 -3.60 16.28 32.77
C ILE A 1053 -2.52 15.37 32.20
N VAL A 1054 -2.80 14.69 31.10
CA VAL A 1054 -1.89 13.69 30.50
C VAL A 1054 -1.50 14.07 29.08
N GLN A 1055 -0.31 13.63 28.67
CA GLN A 1055 0.24 13.75 27.31
C GLN A 1055 0.75 12.37 26.87
N ASP A 1056 0.59 12.01 25.59
CA ASP A 1056 1.18 10.84 24.90
C ASP A 1056 1.42 9.57 25.77
N ASP A 1057 0.55 8.57 25.67
CA ASP A 1057 0.67 7.28 26.40
C ASP A 1057 0.80 7.44 27.94
N ASP A 1058 -0.13 8.17 28.56
CA ASP A 1058 -0.31 8.34 30.02
C ASP A 1058 0.79 9.13 30.78
N LYS A 1059 1.60 9.95 30.10
CA LYS A 1059 2.52 10.86 30.82
C LYS A 1059 1.74 11.98 31.51
N VAL A 1060 1.52 11.83 32.81
CA VAL A 1060 0.86 12.82 33.68
C VAL A 1060 1.73 14.08 33.79
N LEU A 1061 1.26 15.18 33.21
CA LEU A 1061 1.84 16.52 33.35
C LEU A 1061 1.46 17.16 34.69
N LEU A 1062 0.26 16.87 35.18
CA LEU A 1062 -0.22 17.32 36.48
C LEU A 1062 -1.27 16.35 37.02
N SER A 1063 -1.20 16.03 38.32
CA SER A 1063 -2.27 15.35 39.05
C SER A 1063 -2.51 16.06 40.39
N GLY A 1064 -3.76 16.25 40.78
CA GLY A 1064 -4.13 16.95 42.00
C GLY A 1064 -5.54 16.62 42.47
N GLY A 1065 -5.82 16.88 43.76
CA GLY A 1065 -7.15 16.65 44.35
C GLY A 1065 -7.86 17.96 44.70
N LEU A 1066 -9.13 18.08 44.31
CA LEU A 1066 -10.03 19.18 44.66
C LEU A 1066 -10.85 18.78 45.89
N THR A 1067 -10.80 19.58 46.95
CA THR A 1067 -11.55 19.33 48.19
C THR A 1067 -12.98 19.86 48.09
N ALA A 1068 -13.87 19.32 48.93
CA ALA A 1068 -15.26 19.78 49.02
C ALA A 1068 -15.38 21.28 49.29
N THR A 1069 -14.44 21.84 50.06
CA THR A 1069 -14.41 23.26 50.41
C THR A 1069 -13.94 24.17 49.27
N SER A 1070 -13.18 23.64 48.30
CA SER A 1070 -12.61 24.44 47.21
C SER A 1070 -13.52 24.57 46.00
N LEU A 1071 -14.46 23.64 45.82
CA LEU A 1071 -15.32 23.55 44.64
C LEU A 1071 -16.40 24.65 44.57
N PRO A 1072 -17.09 25.04 45.65
CA PRO A 1072 -18.11 26.09 45.59
C PRO A 1072 -17.56 27.47 45.22
N ASP A 1073 -16.36 27.80 45.70
CA ASP A 1073 -15.72 29.10 45.46
C ASP A 1073 -14.85 29.12 44.18
N GLY A 1074 -14.76 27.98 43.48
CA GLY A 1074 -13.93 27.79 42.28
C GLY A 1074 -12.54 27.26 42.62
N ALA A 1075 -12.35 25.96 42.48
CA ALA A 1075 -11.08 25.30 42.73
C ALA A 1075 -10.10 25.63 41.60
N VAL A 1076 -8.98 26.27 41.94
CA VAL A 1076 -7.99 26.75 40.96
C VAL A 1076 -6.81 25.81 40.89
N VAL A 1077 -6.45 25.41 39.67
CA VAL A 1077 -5.27 24.59 39.38
C VAL A 1077 -4.43 25.27 38.31
N THR A 1078 -3.13 25.39 38.55
CA THR A 1078 -2.19 25.99 37.60
C THR A 1078 -1.23 24.93 37.09
N PHE A 1079 -0.98 24.87 35.79
CA PHE A 1079 -0.08 23.91 35.16
C PHE A 1079 0.70 24.55 34.00
N HIS A 1080 1.84 23.98 33.64
CA HIS A 1080 2.70 24.49 32.57
C HIS A 1080 2.78 23.48 31.41
N VAL A 1081 2.56 23.96 30.19
CA VAL A 1081 2.74 23.20 28.95
C VAL A 1081 4.09 23.58 28.35
N PRO A 1082 5.07 22.66 28.28
CA PRO A 1082 6.40 22.95 27.74
C PRO A 1082 6.39 23.14 26.22
N ASN A 1083 7.41 23.81 25.69
CA ASN A 1083 7.60 24.01 24.25
C ASN A 1083 8.09 22.70 23.59
N LEU A 1084 7.15 21.82 23.27
CA LEU A 1084 7.39 20.53 22.64
C LEU A 1084 6.86 20.53 21.21
N VAL A 1085 7.60 19.89 20.30
CA VAL A 1085 7.12 19.57 18.95
C VAL A 1085 6.04 18.50 19.12
N TYR A 1086 4.77 18.90 19.10
CA TYR A 1086 3.65 17.96 19.06
C TYR A 1086 3.83 17.03 17.86
N ARG A 1087 3.54 15.73 18.02
CA ARG A 1087 3.22 14.90 16.86
C ARG A 1087 1.99 15.51 16.16
N PRO A 1088 1.80 15.31 14.85
CA PRO A 1088 0.63 15.83 14.12
C PRO A 1088 -0.74 15.46 14.72
N ASP A 1089 -0.77 14.48 15.62
CA ASP A 1089 -1.89 13.89 16.35
C ASP A 1089 -1.82 14.08 17.89
N GLY A 1090 -0.82 14.77 18.44
CA GLY A 1090 -0.60 14.93 19.90
C GLY A 1090 -1.29 16.16 20.53
N GLY A 1091 -1.92 15.97 21.69
CA GLY A 1091 -2.53 17.03 22.52
C GLY A 1091 -2.53 16.65 24.01
N VAL A 1092 -3.01 17.54 24.89
CA VAL A 1092 -3.21 17.24 26.32
C VAL A 1092 -4.64 16.78 26.61
N GLU A 1093 -4.82 15.74 27.42
CA GLU A 1093 -6.13 15.24 27.85
C GLU A 1093 -6.36 15.58 29.33
N PHE A 1094 -7.55 16.12 29.65
CA PHE A 1094 -7.98 16.36 31.04
C PHE A 1094 -8.81 15.18 31.53
N ARG A 1095 -8.49 14.66 32.71
CA ARG A 1095 -9.22 13.58 33.37
C ARG A 1095 -9.71 14.05 34.74
N LEU A 1096 -11.00 13.83 35.04
CA LEU A 1096 -11.54 14.04 36.39
C LEU A 1096 -11.86 12.68 37.01
N VAL A 1097 -11.31 12.42 38.19
CA VAL A 1097 -11.46 11.15 38.90
C VAL A 1097 -12.38 11.36 40.09
N HIS A 1098 -13.51 10.64 40.15
CA HIS A 1098 -14.35 10.69 41.34
C HIS A 1098 -13.73 9.83 42.45
N LEU A 1099 -13.53 10.43 43.63
CA LEU A 1099 -12.79 9.80 44.74
C LEU A 1099 -13.71 9.16 45.80
N GLY A 1100 -15.02 9.10 45.56
CA GLY A 1100 -15.97 8.42 46.44
C GLY A 1100 -16.16 9.07 47.82
N ASN A 1101 -15.71 10.32 48.00
CA ASN A 1101 -15.73 11.02 49.29
C ASN A 1101 -16.92 11.99 49.45
N ALA A 1102 -17.67 12.27 48.37
CA ALA A 1102 -18.90 13.07 48.40
C ALA A 1102 -19.76 12.76 47.16
N THR A 1103 -20.99 13.26 47.14
CA THR A 1103 -21.71 13.51 45.88
C THR A 1103 -21.25 14.86 45.34
N VAL A 1104 -20.77 14.89 44.10
CA VAL A 1104 -20.21 16.11 43.49
C VAL A 1104 -20.99 16.48 42.25
N ARG A 1105 -21.42 17.74 42.18
CA ARG A 1105 -21.87 18.38 40.95
C ARG A 1105 -20.82 19.34 40.45
N VAL A 1106 -20.33 19.18 39.23
CA VAL A 1106 -19.47 20.20 38.60
C VAL A 1106 -20.34 21.09 37.74
N ASP A 1107 -20.30 22.38 38.04
CA ASP A 1107 -21.10 23.41 37.38
C ASP A 1107 -20.34 24.06 36.22
N ALA A 1108 -19.02 24.29 36.33
CA ALA A 1108 -18.23 24.85 35.24
C ALA A 1108 -16.72 24.53 35.34
N MET A 1109 -16.04 24.58 34.19
CA MET A 1109 -14.58 24.54 34.07
C MET A 1109 -14.08 25.68 33.15
N ARG A 1110 -13.14 26.49 33.62
CA ARG A 1110 -12.62 27.67 32.89
C ARG A 1110 -11.10 27.63 32.79
N LEU A 1111 -10.56 27.63 31.58
CA LEU A 1111 -9.11 27.61 31.33
C LEU A 1111 -8.61 28.98 30.88
N HIS A 1112 -7.58 29.49 31.54
CA HIS A 1112 -6.99 30.81 31.28
C HIS A 1112 -5.48 30.67 31.00
N LEU A 1113 -4.99 31.29 29.93
CA LEU A 1113 -3.55 31.43 29.69
C LEU A 1113 -3.00 32.59 30.53
N LEU A 1114 -2.02 32.31 31.39
CA LEU A 1114 -1.36 33.28 32.27
C LEU A 1114 -0.06 33.81 31.62
N SER A 1115 -0.17 34.49 30.47
CA SER A 1115 0.90 35.15 29.69
C SER A 1115 2.07 34.29 29.18
N GLU A 1116 2.52 34.57 27.95
CA GLU A 1116 3.80 34.08 27.41
C GLU A 1116 4.95 34.78 28.15
N SER A 1117 5.86 34.02 28.75
CA SER A 1117 7.15 34.58 29.17
C SER A 1117 7.96 34.93 27.93
N THR A 1118 7.69 36.07 27.32
CA THR A 1118 8.64 36.75 26.42
C THR A 1118 9.81 37.25 27.26
N GLU A 1119 10.86 36.44 27.42
CA GLU A 1119 12.18 36.93 27.81
C GLU A 1119 13.30 35.95 27.37
N GLY A 1120 13.93 36.29 26.24
CA GLY A 1120 15.40 36.26 26.11
C GLY A 1120 16.09 35.12 25.34
N ALA A 1121 16.36 35.32 24.05
CA ALA A 1121 17.72 35.28 23.49
C ALA A 1121 17.77 35.95 22.09
N PRO A 1122 18.83 36.71 21.76
CA PRO A 1122 18.89 37.59 20.59
C PRO A 1122 19.46 36.93 19.31
N ASN A 1123 19.11 37.54 18.18
CA ASN A 1123 19.43 37.28 16.76
C ASN A 1123 18.45 36.39 16.00
#